data_AF-A0A286UIF8-F1
#
_entry.id   AF-A0A286UIF8-F1
#
_cell.length_a   1.000
_cell.length_b   1.000
_cell.length_c   1.000
_cell.angle_alpha   90.00
_cell.angle_beta   90.00
_cell.angle_gamma   90.00
#
_symmetry.space_group_name_H-M   'P 1'
#
loop_
_entity.id
_entity.type
_entity.pdbx_description
1 polymer ?
#
loop_
_entity_poly.entity_id
_entity_poly.type
_entity_poly.pdbx_seq_one_letter_code
_entity_poly.pdbx_strand_id
1 'polypeptide(L)'
;MNILSLPADILSVIFNLISLPDVINLSQVNSTFHQSIITDKQLWVHILKRDVSSADLSIPSNLVSIESASASDIYTWVKHAFILNNNLNTPCFELSISDFNTKRKVIWVKLIRGTWCLTASSDTQSTSLQLWRISHPIPAGDSNLVAEYSLPAPVIDGILDDCGDHIRCAITIGTSPPYISIIEISQEDGGPTIGQVACIPEASHVQLFNDSVVGFAARNGDDTYPYVAVWSTGKVYRLFSPSLNAISPLPLDPSLSMIYWDGFVLSHQYRDIKLYALPKGDGDDNDDGDDECDAKLLASLALPEFHDNISTTLLHLYRLDALSVMISTIKQNEESDIGFSTIICNPYSDIGEKIISSEISWTGPRSSEDEASPIMRYCIGSTGKKSIHMFLPCKSRLLMPKFFTSSVPQFKRDLGDTCRMLSKSSENVQFSRKGLPLPFLISAMDFDDGWGLLAVAGGSNSGALSIGSFIKDPIVAESSVDTSLPLSKVKNREALNISEPIPNEDIPLFYAIKDEYPDSYSIPLEIVSEYSHYWKQVSQIQPIPGWSNDWLRNEYGSLWIRPYPYYGTESRNLDYIEKMVSNLQLRLGSFGEILPIMYNEYNHTKVLFRVGNRVFVYQWFYSAEEEADGFDDYAYILGVLPYTYEEITLDTSLISTSIANRDVILNLTENLNRGIVEILQGRAANLFLRVRRNYLTENGEDIGDPSLGFLEGSDEDWNMVLRSYF
;
A
#
# COMPACT_ATOMS: atom_id res chain seq x y z
N MET A 1 -29.03 43.63 32.67
CA MET A 1 -29.80 42.36 32.63
C MET A 1 -28.79 41.24 32.76
N ASN A 2 -28.95 40.33 33.71
CA ASN A 2 -28.00 39.22 33.89
C ASN A 2 -28.34 38.13 32.85
N ILE A 3 -27.47 37.89 31.87
CA ILE A 3 -27.71 36.85 30.84
C ILE A 3 -27.93 35.48 31.50
N LEU A 4 -27.23 35.20 32.60
CA LEU A 4 -27.38 33.95 33.35
C LEU A 4 -28.73 33.78 34.06
N SER A 5 -29.57 34.83 34.12
CA SER A 5 -30.95 34.69 34.63
C SER A 5 -31.94 34.25 33.54
N LEU A 6 -31.49 34.08 32.29
CA LEU A 6 -32.34 33.56 31.22
C LEU A 6 -32.53 32.05 31.37
N PRO A 7 -33.69 31.52 30.94
CA PRO A 7 -33.91 30.08 30.77
C PRO A 7 -32.82 29.39 29.93
N ALA A 8 -32.49 28.14 30.29
CA ALA A 8 -31.39 27.38 29.68
C ALA A 8 -31.57 27.13 28.17
N ASP A 9 -32.81 26.95 27.72
CA ASP A 9 -33.16 26.84 26.30
C ASP A 9 -32.87 28.14 25.53
N ILE A 10 -33.16 29.30 26.12
CA ILE A 10 -32.81 30.60 25.54
C ILE A 10 -31.29 30.79 25.50
N LEU A 11 -30.58 30.41 26.56
CA LEU A 11 -29.12 30.45 26.59
C LEU A 11 -28.50 29.56 25.50
N SER A 12 -29.02 28.34 25.32
CA SER A 12 -28.58 27.42 24.26
C SER A 12 -28.76 28.04 22.87
N VAL A 13 -29.91 28.67 22.61
CA VAL A 13 -30.15 29.39 21.35
C VAL A 13 -29.16 30.53 21.16
N ILE A 14 -28.89 31.33 22.20
CA ILE A 14 -27.90 32.41 22.13
C ILE A 14 -26.51 31.85 21.81
N PHE A 15 -26.11 30.77 22.47
CA PHE A 15 -24.80 30.14 22.23
C PHE A 15 -24.68 29.56 20.82
N ASN A 16 -25.74 29.01 20.25
CA ASN A 16 -25.76 28.51 18.87
C ASN A 16 -25.58 29.63 17.83
N LEU A 17 -25.89 30.88 18.16
CA LEU A 17 -25.79 32.03 17.26
C LEU A 17 -24.39 32.67 17.23
N ILE A 18 -23.51 32.34 18.18
CA ILE A 18 -22.17 32.91 18.28
C ILE A 18 -21.10 31.96 17.73
N SER A 19 -19.93 32.52 17.43
CA SER A 19 -18.80 31.75 16.90
C SER A 19 -18.20 30.84 17.97
N LEU A 20 -17.55 29.74 17.57
CA LEU A 20 -16.83 28.87 18.51
C LEU A 20 -15.82 29.63 19.39
N PRO A 21 -14.98 30.54 18.85
CA PRO A 21 -14.11 31.38 19.68
C PRO A 21 -14.86 32.16 20.76
N ASP A 22 -16.03 32.72 20.44
CA ASP A 22 -16.84 33.46 21.41
C ASP A 22 -17.46 32.54 22.48
N VAL A 23 -17.90 31.34 22.10
CA VAL A 23 -18.37 30.31 23.07
C VAL A 23 -17.25 29.97 24.05
N ILE A 24 -16.04 29.72 23.56
CA ILE A 24 -14.87 29.40 24.40
C ILE A 24 -14.52 30.59 25.30
N ASN A 25 -14.44 31.80 24.77
CA ASN A 25 -14.18 33.01 25.55
C ASN A 25 -15.24 33.22 26.64
N LEU A 26 -16.52 33.03 26.31
CA LEU A 26 -17.61 33.16 27.27
C LEU A 26 -17.53 32.11 28.38
N SER A 27 -17.11 30.88 28.05
CA SER A 27 -16.90 29.81 29.03
C SER A 27 -15.78 30.13 30.04
N GLN A 28 -14.89 31.06 29.71
CA GLN A 28 -13.79 31.50 30.60
C GLN A 28 -14.17 32.68 31.51
N VAL A 29 -15.33 33.32 31.28
CA VAL A 29 -15.75 34.51 32.05
C VAL A 29 -16.08 34.16 33.50
N ASN A 30 -16.83 33.08 33.75
CA ASN A 30 -17.08 32.55 35.09
C ASN A 30 -17.46 31.06 35.07
N SER A 31 -17.44 30.42 36.24
CA SER A 31 -17.76 28.99 36.39
C SER A 31 -19.21 28.63 36.03
N THR A 32 -20.16 29.56 36.18
CA THR A 32 -21.56 29.31 35.81
C THR A 32 -21.71 29.22 34.29
N PHE A 33 -21.09 30.13 33.53
CA PHE A 33 -21.05 30.08 32.06
C PHE A 33 -20.31 28.84 31.60
N HIS A 34 -19.16 28.55 32.20
CA HIS A 34 -18.39 27.34 31.93
C HIS A 34 -19.26 26.09 32.04
N GLN A 35 -19.94 25.91 33.18
CA GLN A 35 -20.80 24.76 33.43
C GLN A 35 -22.00 24.72 32.47
N SER A 36 -22.64 25.86 32.23
CA SER A 36 -23.81 25.95 31.34
C SER A 36 -23.46 25.60 29.90
N ILE A 37 -22.28 26.03 29.43
CA ILE A 37 -21.80 25.76 28.07
C ILE A 37 -21.33 24.30 27.94
N ILE A 38 -20.51 23.80 28.87
CA ILE A 38 -19.96 22.44 28.77
C ILE A 38 -21.03 21.36 28.90
N THR A 39 -22.08 21.60 29.69
CA THR A 39 -23.17 20.61 29.87
C THR A 39 -24.25 20.68 28.80
N ASP A 40 -24.22 21.66 27.90
CA ASP A 40 -25.18 21.78 26.81
C ASP A 40 -24.82 20.87 25.62
N LYS A 41 -25.40 19.67 25.60
CA LYS A 41 -25.20 18.69 24.51
C LYS A 41 -25.66 19.23 23.16
N GLN A 42 -26.76 19.99 23.11
CA GLN A 42 -27.32 20.48 21.83
C GLN A 42 -26.39 21.52 21.20
N LEU A 43 -25.81 22.40 22.02
CA LEU A 43 -24.79 23.33 21.59
C LEU A 43 -23.58 22.62 20.97
N TRP A 44 -23.02 21.62 21.65
CA TRP A 44 -21.83 20.93 21.14
C TRP A 44 -22.12 20.08 19.90
N VAL A 45 -23.31 19.46 19.78
CA VAL A 45 -23.74 18.80 18.54
C VAL A 45 -23.87 19.81 17.40
N HIS A 46 -24.40 21.00 17.68
CA HIS A 46 -24.51 22.06 16.68
C HIS A 46 -23.12 22.53 16.22
N ILE A 47 -22.20 22.78 17.15
CA ILE A 47 -20.81 23.16 16.85
C ILE A 47 -20.08 22.05 16.08
N LEU A 48 -20.23 20.78 16.47
CA LEU A 48 -19.64 19.66 15.74
C LEU A 48 -20.09 19.66 14.28
N LYS A 49 -21.39 19.79 14.01
CA LYS A 49 -21.90 19.83 12.63
C LYS A 49 -21.48 21.10 11.88
N ARG A 50 -21.61 22.25 12.53
CA ARG A 50 -21.39 23.59 11.94
C ARG A 50 -19.92 23.86 11.69
N ASP A 51 -19.04 23.54 12.62
CA ASP A 51 -17.65 24.01 12.61
C ASP A 51 -16.64 22.89 12.33
N VAL A 52 -16.97 21.62 12.64
CA VAL A 52 -16.08 20.47 12.40
C VAL A 52 -16.45 19.76 11.10
N SER A 53 -17.69 19.30 10.96
CA SER A 53 -18.14 18.56 9.76
C SER A 53 -18.20 19.45 8.52
N SER A 54 -18.64 20.71 8.65
CA SER A 54 -18.73 21.62 7.49
C SER A 54 -17.36 22.05 6.95
N ALA A 55 -16.38 22.21 7.85
CA ALA A 55 -15.00 22.54 7.55
C ALA A 55 -14.15 21.29 7.21
N ASP A 56 -14.78 20.12 7.20
CA ASP A 56 -14.15 18.83 6.92
C ASP A 56 -12.92 18.52 7.79
N LEU A 57 -13.00 18.83 9.08
CA LEU A 57 -11.93 18.46 10.00
C LEU A 57 -11.96 16.94 10.26
N SER A 58 -10.79 16.35 10.45
CA SER A 58 -10.65 14.94 10.81
C SER A 58 -11.07 14.73 12.28
N ILE A 59 -11.81 13.65 12.49
CA ILE A 59 -12.22 13.15 13.81
C ILE A 59 -12.02 11.63 13.83
N PRO A 60 -11.77 11.01 14.99
CA PRO A 60 -11.69 9.55 15.10
C PRO A 60 -12.89 8.86 14.44
N SER A 61 -12.66 7.76 13.73
CA SER A 61 -13.74 6.96 13.11
C SER A 61 -14.51 6.12 14.13
N ASN A 62 -13.91 5.84 15.29
CA ASN A 62 -14.42 4.99 16.35
C ASN A 62 -15.07 5.77 17.52
N LEU A 63 -15.61 6.97 17.27
CA LEU A 63 -16.38 7.69 18.28
C LEU A 63 -17.68 6.94 18.60
N VAL A 64 -18.13 6.98 19.86
CA VAL A 64 -19.46 6.47 20.21
C VAL A 64 -20.56 7.28 19.51
N SER A 65 -21.78 6.75 19.43
CA SER A 65 -22.88 7.48 18.79
C SER A 65 -23.19 8.79 19.51
N ILE A 66 -23.62 9.81 18.76
CA ILE A 66 -23.99 11.12 19.33
C ILE A 66 -25.08 10.97 20.39
N GLU A 67 -25.98 10.00 20.23
CA GLU A 67 -27.06 9.69 21.18
C GLU A 67 -26.49 9.23 22.52
N SER A 68 -25.48 8.34 22.50
CA SER A 68 -24.81 7.83 23.71
C SER A 68 -23.84 8.81 24.36
N ALA A 69 -23.23 9.71 23.57
CA ALA A 69 -22.21 10.63 24.06
C ALA A 69 -22.76 11.67 25.04
N SER A 70 -22.00 11.99 26.09
CA SER A 70 -22.30 13.14 26.94
C SER A 70 -21.95 14.46 26.24
N ALA A 71 -22.41 15.60 26.78
CA ALA A 71 -22.01 16.92 26.27
C ALA A 71 -20.49 17.13 26.36
N SER A 72 -19.87 16.64 27.44
CA SER A 72 -18.42 16.70 27.65
C SER A 72 -17.66 15.89 26.60
N ASP A 73 -18.16 14.71 26.24
CA ASP A 73 -17.54 13.87 25.20
C ASP A 73 -17.49 14.62 23.87
N ILE A 74 -18.64 15.14 23.42
CA ILE A 74 -18.74 15.89 22.16
C ILE A 74 -17.86 17.14 22.19
N TYR A 75 -17.79 17.84 23.34
CA TYR A 75 -16.85 18.94 23.53
C TYR A 75 -15.39 18.50 23.30
N THR A 76 -14.97 17.36 23.85
CA THR A 76 -13.60 16.85 23.64
C THR A 76 -13.35 16.48 22.18
N TRP A 77 -14.34 15.96 21.45
CA TRP A 77 -14.21 15.66 20.01
C TRP A 77 -13.99 16.92 19.18
N VAL A 78 -14.79 17.97 19.46
CA VAL A 78 -14.62 19.28 18.81
C VAL A 78 -13.23 19.83 19.11
N LYS A 79 -12.82 19.83 20.38
CA LYS A 79 -11.50 20.32 20.80
C LYS A 79 -10.37 19.54 20.11
N HIS A 80 -10.48 18.22 20.05
CA HIS A 80 -9.53 17.33 19.36
C HIS A 80 -9.39 17.71 17.89
N ALA A 81 -10.51 17.81 17.15
CA ALA A 81 -10.49 18.11 15.72
C ALA A 81 -9.78 19.44 15.41
N PHE A 82 -10.03 20.48 16.22
CA PHE A 82 -9.39 21.79 16.04
C PHE A 82 -7.89 21.76 16.37
N ILE A 83 -7.50 21.12 17.48
CA ILE A 83 -6.09 21.01 17.84
C ILE A 83 -5.34 20.20 16.79
N LEU A 84 -5.90 19.07 16.37
CA LEU A 84 -5.31 18.22 15.35
C LEU A 84 -5.15 18.96 14.02
N ASN A 85 -6.21 19.63 13.54
CA ASN A 85 -6.13 20.40 12.31
C ASN A 85 -5.07 21.52 12.42
N ASN A 86 -4.98 22.24 13.54
CA ASN A 86 -3.95 23.25 13.72
C ASN A 86 -2.55 22.64 13.66
N ASN A 87 -2.33 21.50 14.31
CA ASN A 87 -1.02 20.83 14.35
C ASN A 87 -0.62 20.28 12.97
N LEU A 88 -1.56 19.65 12.24
CA LEU A 88 -1.34 19.16 10.89
C LEU A 88 -1.01 20.28 9.90
N ASN A 89 -1.55 21.49 10.11
CA ASN A 89 -1.28 22.65 9.27
C ASN A 89 -0.16 23.55 9.83
N THR A 90 0.55 23.15 10.88
CA THR A 90 1.68 23.90 11.44
C THR A 90 2.98 23.47 10.74
N PRO A 91 3.68 24.38 10.04
CA PRO A 91 4.95 24.06 9.43
C PRO A 91 5.99 23.63 10.47
N CYS A 92 6.79 22.62 10.12
CA CYS A 92 7.83 22.05 10.96
C CYS A 92 7.34 21.52 12.32
N PHE A 93 6.06 21.14 12.43
CA PHE A 93 5.52 20.53 13.65
C PHE A 93 6.36 19.31 14.08
N GLU A 94 6.73 19.24 15.37
CA GLU A 94 7.49 18.12 15.94
C GLU A 94 6.54 17.08 16.53
N LEU A 95 6.55 15.88 15.94
CA LEU A 95 5.75 14.76 16.41
C LEU A 95 6.20 14.31 17.80
N SER A 96 5.24 13.87 18.60
CA SER A 96 5.52 13.09 19.80
C SER A 96 5.79 11.65 19.39
N ILE A 97 7.06 11.25 19.31
CA ILE A 97 7.47 9.91 18.86
C ILE A 97 7.49 8.93 20.03
N SER A 98 7.04 7.71 19.75
CA SER A 98 7.12 6.54 20.61
C SER A 98 7.68 5.37 19.82
N ASP A 99 8.82 4.83 20.25
CA ASP A 99 9.50 3.74 19.56
C ASP A 99 9.20 2.39 20.20
N PHE A 100 8.99 1.39 19.37
CA PHE A 100 8.73 0.01 19.71
C PHE A 100 9.80 -0.86 19.04
N ASN A 101 10.42 -1.74 19.83
CA ASN A 101 11.42 -2.67 19.33
C ASN A 101 10.73 -3.99 18.95
N THR A 102 10.57 -4.24 17.65
CA THR A 102 9.93 -5.45 17.14
C THR A 102 10.90 -6.64 17.00
N LYS A 103 12.20 -6.45 17.29
CA LYS A 103 13.32 -7.40 17.08
C LYS A 103 13.57 -7.85 15.64
N ARG A 104 12.54 -7.76 14.78
CA ARG A 104 12.50 -8.17 13.38
C ARG A 104 12.11 -7.01 12.49
N LYS A 105 12.51 -7.05 11.21
CA LYS A 105 12.13 -6.01 10.24
C LYS A 105 10.61 -5.96 10.09
N VAL A 106 9.99 -4.80 10.33
CA VAL A 106 8.55 -4.62 10.08
C VAL A 106 8.36 -4.37 8.59
N ILE A 107 7.54 -5.18 7.92
CA ILE A 107 7.32 -5.11 6.45
C ILE A 107 5.92 -4.61 6.09
N TRP A 108 4.99 -4.65 7.04
CA TRP A 108 3.62 -4.15 6.88
C TRP A 108 3.11 -3.64 8.24
N VAL A 109 2.34 -2.55 8.21
CA VAL A 109 1.80 -1.91 9.43
C VAL A 109 0.41 -1.33 9.20
N LYS A 110 -0.46 -1.45 10.21
CA LYS A 110 -1.80 -0.86 10.25
C LYS A 110 -2.14 -0.31 11.63
N LEU A 111 -2.65 0.92 11.66
CA LEU A 111 -3.23 1.53 12.85
C LEU A 111 -4.71 1.13 12.96
N ILE A 112 -5.16 0.88 14.19
CA ILE A 112 -6.52 0.39 14.46
C ILE A 112 -7.09 1.19 15.64
N ARG A 113 -8.19 1.92 15.38
CA ARG A 113 -8.99 2.63 16.39
C ARG A 113 -8.17 3.58 17.30
N GLY A 114 -7.08 4.14 16.78
CA GLY A 114 -6.14 5.00 17.52
C GLY A 114 -5.43 4.38 18.73
N THR A 115 -5.66 3.09 19.00
CA THR A 115 -5.20 2.41 20.24
C THR A 115 -4.33 1.22 19.94
N TRP A 116 -4.47 0.60 18.77
CA TRP A 116 -3.71 -0.59 18.41
C TRP A 116 -2.90 -0.35 17.16
N CYS A 117 -1.75 -1.02 17.08
CA CYS A 117 -0.92 -1.08 15.89
C CYS A 117 -0.67 -2.56 15.57
N LEU A 118 -1.15 -3.01 14.42
CA LEU A 118 -0.88 -4.34 13.90
C LEU A 118 0.32 -4.26 12.94
N THR A 119 1.33 -5.07 13.20
CA THR A 119 2.53 -5.16 12.34
C THR A 119 2.74 -6.57 11.85
N ALA A 120 3.16 -6.74 10.60
CA ALA A 120 3.85 -7.94 10.17
C ALA A 120 5.35 -7.68 10.21
N SER A 121 6.08 -8.57 10.87
CA SER A 121 7.53 -8.50 10.97
C SER A 121 8.16 -9.82 10.58
N SER A 122 9.33 -9.74 9.93
CA SER A 122 10.03 -10.92 9.41
C SER A 122 11.53 -10.80 9.53
N ASP A 123 12.17 -11.97 9.62
CA ASP A 123 13.59 -12.19 9.39
C ASP A 123 13.79 -13.49 8.57
N THR A 124 15.03 -13.96 8.46
CA THR A 124 15.38 -15.19 7.73
C THR A 124 14.93 -16.46 8.43
N GLN A 125 14.48 -16.40 9.69
CA GLN A 125 14.14 -17.57 10.49
C GLN A 125 12.63 -17.67 10.77
N SER A 126 11.95 -16.54 10.86
CA SER A 126 10.58 -16.47 11.36
C SER A 126 9.83 -15.24 10.86
N THR A 127 8.54 -15.40 10.64
CA THR A 127 7.60 -14.30 10.38
C THR A 127 6.52 -14.30 11.46
N SER A 128 6.05 -13.12 11.85
CA SER A 128 4.95 -12.96 12.80
C SER A 128 4.07 -11.75 12.51
N LEU A 129 2.78 -11.87 12.81
CA LEU A 129 1.91 -10.74 13.09
C LEU A 129 2.00 -10.39 14.57
N GLN A 130 2.13 -9.12 14.87
CA GLN A 130 2.29 -8.59 16.22
C GLN A 130 1.26 -7.48 16.44
N LEU A 131 0.47 -7.58 17.49
CA LEU A 131 -0.47 -6.54 17.90
C LEU A 131 0.12 -5.78 19.08
N TRP A 132 0.28 -4.48 18.90
CA TRP A 132 0.82 -3.55 19.88
C TRP A 132 -0.28 -2.64 20.41
N ARG A 133 -0.27 -2.37 21.71
CA ARG A 133 -1.08 -1.31 22.31
C ARG A 133 -0.30 0.01 22.28
N ILE A 134 -0.90 1.03 21.69
CA ILE A 134 -0.41 2.41 21.69
C ILE A 134 -0.93 3.07 22.98
N SER A 135 -0.04 3.29 23.95
CA SER A 135 -0.38 3.97 25.21
C SER A 135 0.40 5.27 25.33
N HIS A 136 -0.25 6.33 25.80
CA HIS A 136 0.41 7.60 26.10
C HIS A 136 0.14 8.04 27.55
N PRO A 137 1.19 8.23 28.38
CA PRO A 137 2.60 7.89 28.15
C PRO A 137 2.85 6.37 28.18
N ILE A 138 3.89 5.90 27.50
CA ILE A 138 4.33 4.50 27.58
C ILE A 138 4.89 4.24 28.99
N PRO A 139 4.32 3.30 29.77
CA PRO A 139 4.90 2.91 31.05
C PRO A 139 6.31 2.32 30.82
N ALA A 140 7.31 2.79 31.57
CA ALA A 140 8.66 2.27 31.44
C ALA A 140 8.71 0.78 31.86
N GLY A 141 9.06 -0.10 30.92
CA GLY A 141 9.32 -1.52 31.19
C GLY A 141 8.17 -2.49 30.87
N ASP A 142 6.97 -2.01 30.54
CA ASP A 142 5.89 -2.89 30.08
C ASP A 142 6.01 -3.16 28.58
N SER A 143 5.91 -4.43 28.20
CA SER A 143 5.79 -4.82 26.80
C SER A 143 4.44 -4.35 26.26
N ASN A 144 4.47 -3.41 25.32
CA ASN A 144 3.27 -3.01 24.60
C ASN A 144 2.78 -4.07 23.60
N LEU A 145 3.57 -5.12 23.33
CA LEU A 145 3.15 -6.28 22.55
C LEU A 145 2.12 -7.07 23.35
N VAL A 146 0.87 -7.12 22.87
CA VAL A 146 -0.25 -7.77 23.56
C VAL A 146 -0.63 -9.12 22.95
N ALA A 147 -0.32 -9.35 21.68
CA ALA A 147 -0.53 -10.63 21.01
C ALA A 147 0.46 -10.80 19.86
N GLU A 148 0.85 -12.05 19.59
CA GLU A 148 1.71 -12.44 18.47
C GLU A 148 1.16 -13.72 17.82
N TYR A 149 1.20 -13.77 16.50
CA TYR A 149 0.78 -14.91 15.68
C TYR A 149 1.86 -15.24 14.67
N SER A 150 2.46 -16.43 14.78
CA SER A 150 3.49 -16.88 13.85
C SER A 150 2.91 -17.17 12.47
N LEU A 151 3.66 -16.79 11.43
CA LEU A 151 3.33 -17.02 10.04
C LEU A 151 4.40 -17.90 9.40
N PRO A 152 4.06 -18.72 8.40
CA PRO A 152 5.02 -19.62 7.75
C PRO A 152 5.94 -18.91 6.74
N ALA A 153 5.59 -17.70 6.32
CA ALA A 153 6.37 -16.88 5.39
C ALA A 153 6.01 -15.38 5.55
N PRO A 154 6.82 -14.46 4.99
CA PRO A 154 6.60 -13.02 5.06
C PRO A 154 5.25 -12.57 4.50
N VAL A 155 4.72 -11.48 5.07
CA VAL A 155 3.55 -10.77 4.53
C VAL A 155 3.98 -9.85 3.40
N ILE A 156 3.36 -10.01 2.24
CA ILE A 156 3.64 -9.22 1.04
C ILE A 156 2.89 -7.90 1.09
N ASP A 157 1.59 -8.01 1.31
CA ASP A 157 0.64 -6.92 1.42
C ASP A 157 -0.56 -7.37 2.25
N GLY A 158 -1.45 -6.41 2.51
CA GLY A 158 -2.69 -6.71 3.21
C GLY A 158 -3.57 -5.49 3.40
N ILE A 159 -4.86 -5.76 3.56
CA ILE A 159 -5.90 -4.77 3.79
C ILE A 159 -6.60 -5.11 5.10
N LEU A 160 -6.77 -4.10 5.96
CA LEU A 160 -7.52 -4.19 7.20
C LEU A 160 -8.96 -3.74 6.93
N ASP A 161 -9.92 -4.48 7.48
CA ASP A 161 -11.32 -4.12 7.56
C ASP A 161 -11.75 -4.00 9.04
N ASP A 162 -12.22 -2.81 9.41
CA ASP A 162 -12.73 -2.49 10.74
C ASP A 162 -14.19 -2.04 10.62
N CYS A 163 -15.11 -2.97 10.85
CA CYS A 163 -16.55 -2.77 10.68
C CYS A 163 -17.28 -2.59 12.03
N GLY A 164 -16.60 -2.21 13.12
CA GLY A 164 -17.19 -2.10 14.45
C GLY A 164 -17.36 -3.47 15.14
N ASP A 165 -18.08 -4.38 14.48
CA ASP A 165 -18.41 -5.73 14.96
C ASP A 165 -17.26 -6.75 14.87
N HIS A 166 -16.27 -6.46 14.04
CA HIS A 166 -15.11 -7.29 13.81
C HIS A 166 -13.94 -6.42 13.33
N ILE A 167 -12.73 -6.90 13.59
CA ILE A 167 -11.48 -6.33 13.06
C ILE A 167 -10.79 -7.49 12.37
N ARG A 168 -10.69 -7.43 11.05
CA ARG A 168 -10.09 -8.49 10.25
C ARG A 168 -9.08 -7.89 9.29
N CYS A 169 -8.12 -8.69 8.85
CA CYS A 169 -7.33 -8.36 7.68
C CYS A 169 -7.24 -9.54 6.74
N ALA A 170 -7.20 -9.22 5.45
CA ALA A 170 -6.74 -10.14 4.41
C ALA A 170 -5.28 -9.80 4.13
N ILE A 171 -4.38 -10.76 4.34
CA ILE A 171 -2.94 -10.59 4.13
C ILE A 171 -2.44 -11.64 3.15
N THR A 172 -1.58 -11.25 2.21
CA THR A 172 -0.93 -12.22 1.32
C THR A 172 0.33 -12.76 1.99
N ILE A 173 0.44 -14.09 2.07
CA ILE A 173 1.57 -14.82 2.63
C ILE A 173 2.47 -15.33 1.49
N GLY A 174 3.77 -15.04 1.59
CA GLY A 174 4.79 -15.26 0.57
C GLY A 174 5.41 -16.65 0.48
N THR A 175 4.62 -17.72 0.64
CA THR A 175 5.06 -19.11 0.40
C THR A 175 5.34 -19.38 -1.09
N SER A 176 5.85 -20.57 -1.44
CA SER A 176 6.15 -20.97 -2.83
C SER A 176 4.90 -20.88 -3.72
N PRO A 177 3.75 -21.48 -3.35
CA PRO A 177 2.46 -21.00 -3.78
C PRO A 177 1.96 -19.93 -2.79
N PRO A 178 1.92 -18.64 -3.16
CA PRO A 178 1.40 -17.63 -2.25
C PRO A 178 -0.09 -17.86 -1.99
N TYR A 179 -0.57 -17.45 -0.83
CA TYR A 179 -1.99 -17.54 -0.46
C TYR A 179 -2.44 -16.33 0.34
N ILE A 180 -3.74 -16.07 0.38
CA ILE A 180 -4.31 -15.03 1.23
C ILE A 180 -4.84 -15.65 2.51
N SER A 181 -4.34 -15.18 3.64
CA SER A 181 -4.85 -15.52 4.97
C SER A 181 -5.83 -14.47 5.44
N ILE A 182 -7.01 -14.89 5.91
CA ILE A 182 -7.96 -14.00 6.58
C ILE A 182 -7.76 -14.15 8.07
N ILE A 183 -7.31 -13.08 8.71
CA ILE A 183 -6.98 -13.02 10.12
C ILE A 183 -8.03 -12.17 10.85
N GLU A 184 -8.50 -12.63 12.00
CA GLU A 184 -9.36 -11.87 12.90
C GLU A 184 -8.58 -11.49 14.16
N ILE A 185 -8.73 -10.21 14.55
CA ILE A 185 -8.25 -9.67 15.81
C ILE A 185 -9.45 -9.54 16.73
N SER A 186 -9.38 -10.19 17.89
CA SER A 186 -10.51 -10.27 18.81
C SER A 186 -10.07 -10.19 20.27
N GLN A 187 -11.02 -10.16 21.18
CA GLN A 187 -10.81 -10.39 22.60
C GLN A 187 -11.36 -11.76 23.00
N GLU A 188 -10.53 -12.55 23.69
CA GLU A 188 -10.84 -13.89 24.20
C GLU A 188 -10.17 -14.08 25.57
N ASP A 189 -10.88 -14.70 26.52
CA ASP A 189 -10.39 -14.94 27.90
C ASP A 189 -9.79 -13.71 28.62
N GLY A 190 -10.28 -12.51 28.27
CA GLY A 190 -9.84 -11.24 28.84
C GLY A 190 -8.63 -10.61 28.15
N GLY A 191 -8.03 -11.25 27.14
CA GLY A 191 -6.88 -10.76 26.38
C GLY A 191 -7.14 -10.58 24.88
N PRO A 192 -6.37 -9.71 24.20
CA PRO A 192 -6.33 -9.68 22.74
C PRO A 192 -5.82 -10.99 22.15
N THR A 193 -6.45 -11.46 21.07
CA THR A 193 -6.02 -12.62 20.30
C THR A 193 -5.97 -12.31 18.81
N ILE A 194 -5.07 -12.99 18.10
CA ILE A 194 -4.95 -12.97 16.64
C ILE A 194 -5.17 -14.41 16.18
N GLY A 195 -6.07 -14.63 15.24
CA GLY A 195 -6.32 -15.99 14.73
C GLY A 195 -6.81 -16.01 13.29
N GLN A 196 -6.40 -17.03 12.54
CA GLN A 196 -6.86 -17.25 11.18
C GLN A 196 -8.31 -17.75 11.15
N VAL A 197 -9.14 -17.19 10.27
CA VAL A 197 -10.53 -17.63 10.02
C VAL A 197 -10.72 -18.33 8.69
N ALA A 198 -9.91 -17.99 7.69
CA ALA A 198 -9.99 -18.58 6.37
C ALA A 198 -8.65 -18.48 5.65
N CYS A 199 -8.54 -19.24 4.56
CA CYS A 199 -7.42 -19.24 3.65
C CYS A 199 -7.98 -19.28 2.22
N ILE A 200 -7.38 -18.49 1.32
CA ILE A 200 -7.64 -18.56 -0.12
C ILE A 200 -6.33 -19.03 -0.77
N PRO A 201 -6.22 -20.33 -1.12
CA PRO A 201 -4.99 -20.88 -1.65
C PRO A 201 -4.67 -20.28 -3.02
N GLU A 202 -3.38 -20.21 -3.34
CA GLU A 202 -2.85 -19.78 -4.64
C GLU A 202 -3.23 -18.35 -5.05
N ALA A 203 -3.78 -17.56 -4.12
CA ALA A 203 -4.17 -16.18 -4.33
C ALA A 203 -3.11 -15.22 -3.80
N SER A 204 -2.85 -14.13 -4.52
CA SER A 204 -1.91 -13.12 -4.08
C SER A 204 -2.30 -11.70 -4.48
N HIS A 205 -1.69 -10.76 -3.75
CA HIS A 205 -1.87 -9.32 -3.92
C HIS A 205 -3.28 -8.85 -3.62
N VAL A 206 -3.61 -8.71 -2.33
CA VAL A 206 -4.92 -8.26 -1.87
C VAL A 206 -5.18 -6.82 -2.34
N GLN A 207 -6.24 -6.62 -3.12
CA GLN A 207 -6.66 -5.33 -3.67
C GLN A 207 -7.95 -4.79 -3.04
N LEU A 208 -8.70 -5.65 -2.36
CA LEU A 208 -9.95 -5.32 -1.69
C LEU A 208 -10.16 -6.30 -0.53
N PHE A 209 -10.62 -5.77 0.60
CA PHE A 209 -11.21 -6.58 1.66
C PHE A 209 -12.40 -5.83 2.26
N ASN A 210 -13.58 -6.47 2.23
CA ASN A 210 -14.81 -5.93 2.78
C ASN A 210 -15.69 -7.10 3.27
N ASP A 211 -15.80 -7.24 4.59
CA ASP A 211 -16.51 -8.30 5.30
C ASP A 211 -16.12 -9.71 4.80
N SER A 212 -16.97 -10.33 3.97
CA SER A 212 -16.78 -11.68 3.44
C SER A 212 -16.13 -11.73 2.06
N VAL A 213 -15.82 -10.57 1.46
CA VAL A 213 -15.36 -10.43 0.08
C VAL A 213 -13.90 -9.99 0.05
N VAL A 214 -13.08 -10.74 -0.69
CA VAL A 214 -11.66 -10.46 -0.90
C VAL A 214 -11.42 -10.34 -2.40
N GLY A 215 -10.94 -9.18 -2.85
CA GLY A 215 -10.46 -9.00 -4.22
C GLY A 215 -8.94 -9.08 -4.27
N PHE A 216 -8.40 -9.75 -5.28
CA PHE A 216 -6.96 -9.99 -5.41
C PHE A 216 -6.50 -10.01 -6.86
N ALA A 217 -5.24 -9.65 -7.10
CA ALA A 217 -4.74 -9.37 -8.44
C ALA A 217 -4.22 -10.60 -9.19
N ALA A 218 -3.73 -11.63 -8.47
CA ALA A 218 -3.12 -12.80 -9.10
C ALA A 218 -3.60 -14.10 -8.47
N ARG A 219 -3.77 -15.14 -9.31
CA ARG A 219 -4.05 -16.50 -8.90
C ARG A 219 -3.11 -17.45 -9.62
N ASN A 220 -2.50 -18.42 -8.94
CA ASN A 220 -1.56 -19.36 -9.56
C ASN A 220 -0.37 -18.67 -10.27
N GLY A 221 0.07 -17.53 -9.73
CA GLY A 221 1.08 -16.68 -10.38
C GLY A 221 0.61 -16.02 -11.69
N ASP A 222 -0.66 -16.15 -12.06
CA ASP A 222 -1.29 -15.48 -13.21
C ASP A 222 -2.08 -14.25 -12.76
N ASP A 223 -1.68 -13.08 -13.24
CA ASP A 223 -2.31 -11.78 -13.02
C ASP A 223 -2.97 -11.22 -14.29
N THR A 224 -3.26 -12.08 -15.27
CA THR A 224 -4.00 -11.71 -16.50
C THR A 224 -5.39 -11.18 -16.16
N TYR A 225 -6.06 -11.82 -15.19
CA TYR A 225 -7.37 -11.42 -14.72
C TYR A 225 -7.32 -11.23 -13.20
N PRO A 226 -8.00 -10.19 -12.69
CA PRO A 226 -8.25 -10.09 -11.26
C PRO A 226 -9.33 -11.08 -10.82
N TYR A 227 -9.36 -11.38 -9.53
CA TYR A 227 -10.33 -12.31 -8.94
C TYR A 227 -10.99 -11.72 -7.69
N VAL A 228 -12.17 -12.25 -7.37
CA VAL A 228 -12.89 -11.95 -6.13
C VAL A 228 -13.33 -13.26 -5.49
N ALA A 229 -12.92 -13.50 -4.25
CA ALA A 229 -13.37 -14.61 -3.44
C ALA A 229 -14.39 -14.17 -2.39
N VAL A 230 -15.45 -14.94 -2.24
CA VAL A 230 -16.36 -14.87 -1.08
C VAL A 230 -15.90 -15.94 -0.09
N TRP A 231 -14.92 -15.59 0.75
CA TRP A 231 -14.15 -16.55 1.55
C TRP A 231 -15.01 -17.36 2.52
N SER A 232 -16.16 -16.83 2.94
CA SER A 232 -17.12 -17.54 3.79
C SER A 232 -17.82 -18.72 3.09
N THR A 233 -17.86 -18.69 1.74
CA THR A 233 -18.48 -19.72 0.90
C THR A 233 -17.47 -20.50 0.05
N GLY A 234 -16.21 -20.07 0.01
CA GLY A 234 -15.17 -20.62 -0.87
C GLY A 234 -15.31 -20.24 -2.35
N LYS A 235 -16.40 -19.57 -2.76
CA LYS A 235 -16.63 -19.21 -4.18
C LYS A 235 -15.60 -18.19 -4.65
N VAL A 236 -15.00 -18.45 -5.81
CA VAL A 236 -14.05 -17.55 -6.48
C VAL A 236 -14.60 -17.16 -7.84
N TYR A 237 -14.61 -15.86 -8.09
CA TYR A 237 -15.07 -15.26 -9.34
C TYR A 237 -13.91 -14.62 -10.07
N ARG A 238 -13.70 -15.01 -11.33
CA ARG A 238 -12.75 -14.34 -12.22
C ARG A 238 -13.42 -13.08 -12.79
N LEU A 239 -12.75 -11.94 -12.70
CA LEU A 239 -13.22 -10.69 -13.30
C LEU A 239 -12.81 -10.64 -14.77
N PHE A 240 -13.39 -11.54 -15.56
CA PHE A 240 -13.06 -11.68 -16.98
C PHE A 240 -13.40 -10.42 -17.77
N SER A 241 -12.43 -9.94 -18.54
CA SER A 241 -12.61 -8.88 -19.52
C SER A 241 -12.05 -9.30 -20.86
N PRO A 242 -12.78 -9.10 -21.97
CA PRO A 242 -12.17 -9.26 -23.29
C PRO A 242 -11.00 -8.27 -23.44
N SER A 243 -9.95 -8.68 -24.16
CA SER A 243 -8.89 -7.77 -24.53
C SER A 243 -9.42 -6.73 -25.53
N LEU A 244 -9.16 -5.46 -25.26
CA LEU A 244 -9.38 -4.36 -26.22
C LEU A 244 -8.12 -4.10 -27.06
N ASN A 245 -7.01 -4.77 -26.75
CA ASN A 245 -5.74 -4.53 -27.40
C ASN A 245 -5.62 -5.36 -28.68
N ALA A 246 -5.32 -4.71 -29.80
CA ALA A 246 -5.05 -5.40 -31.07
C ALA A 246 -3.75 -6.23 -31.04
N ILE A 247 -2.86 -5.94 -30.10
CA ILE A 247 -1.51 -6.50 -30.01
C ILE A 247 -1.49 -7.82 -29.22
N SER A 248 -2.34 -7.94 -28.19
CA SER A 248 -2.40 -9.10 -27.30
C SER A 248 -3.83 -9.61 -27.16
N PRO A 249 -4.08 -10.92 -27.26
CA PRO A 249 -5.41 -11.50 -27.05
C PRO A 249 -5.87 -11.38 -25.59
N LEU A 250 -4.95 -11.08 -24.65
CA LEU A 250 -5.21 -10.97 -23.23
C LEU A 250 -4.99 -9.54 -22.71
N PRO A 251 -5.71 -9.12 -21.65
CA PRO A 251 -5.45 -7.86 -20.94
C PRO A 251 -3.99 -7.78 -20.48
N LEU A 252 -3.38 -6.61 -20.64
CA LEU A 252 -1.99 -6.37 -20.22
C LEU A 252 -1.91 -5.80 -18.80
N ASP A 253 -2.90 -5.02 -18.41
CA ASP A 253 -2.86 -4.27 -17.16
C ASP A 253 -3.47 -5.09 -16.03
N PRO A 254 -2.72 -5.33 -14.95
CA PRO A 254 -3.31 -5.93 -13.76
C PRO A 254 -4.22 -4.94 -13.04
N SER A 255 -5.03 -5.46 -12.10
CA SER A 255 -5.85 -4.62 -11.24
C SER A 255 -5.01 -3.95 -10.17
N LEU A 256 -5.00 -2.62 -10.17
CA LEU A 256 -4.28 -1.79 -9.20
C LEU A 256 -5.02 -1.61 -7.89
N SER A 257 -6.34 -1.71 -7.93
CA SER A 257 -7.20 -1.59 -6.76
C SER A 257 -8.61 -2.05 -7.10
N MET A 258 -9.37 -2.43 -6.08
CA MET A 258 -10.76 -2.87 -6.23
C MET A 258 -11.65 -2.29 -5.13
N ILE A 259 -12.93 -2.13 -5.44
CA ILE A 259 -13.97 -1.78 -4.48
C ILE A 259 -15.16 -2.70 -4.67
N TYR A 260 -15.79 -3.08 -3.55
CA TYR A 260 -17.03 -3.83 -3.53
C TYR A 260 -18.16 -3.03 -2.87
N TRP A 261 -19.35 -3.10 -3.46
CA TRP A 261 -20.59 -2.64 -2.85
C TRP A 261 -21.77 -3.41 -3.45
N ASP A 262 -22.66 -3.93 -2.60
CA ASP A 262 -23.96 -4.49 -3.00
C ASP A 262 -23.90 -5.50 -4.17
N GLY A 263 -22.91 -6.40 -4.18
CA GLY A 263 -22.72 -7.40 -5.24
C GLY A 263 -22.02 -6.89 -6.50
N PHE A 264 -21.60 -5.63 -6.53
CA PHE A 264 -20.81 -5.04 -7.62
C PHE A 264 -19.36 -4.89 -7.23
N VAL A 265 -18.48 -5.05 -8.22
CA VAL A 265 -17.04 -4.88 -8.07
C VAL A 265 -16.57 -3.88 -9.10
N LEU A 266 -15.91 -2.82 -8.65
CA LEU A 266 -15.16 -1.92 -9.52
C LEU A 266 -13.68 -2.31 -9.45
N SER A 267 -13.08 -2.61 -10.59
CA SER A 267 -11.63 -2.83 -10.72
C SER A 267 -11.03 -1.65 -11.47
N HIS A 268 -9.98 -1.06 -10.89
CA HIS A 268 -9.21 0.01 -11.52
C HIS A 268 -7.91 -0.57 -12.07
N GLN A 269 -7.70 -0.44 -13.38
CA GLN A 269 -6.49 -0.83 -14.10
C GLN A 269 -5.73 0.42 -14.56
N TYR A 270 -4.56 0.28 -15.19
CA TYR A 270 -3.82 1.44 -15.70
C TYR A 270 -4.61 2.21 -16.78
N ARG A 271 -5.22 1.49 -17.73
CA ARG A 271 -5.86 2.08 -18.91
C ARG A 271 -7.37 2.15 -18.84
N ASP A 272 -8.01 1.45 -17.90
CA ASP A 272 -9.46 1.44 -17.81
C ASP A 272 -9.97 1.21 -16.38
N ILE A 273 -11.25 1.51 -16.20
CA ILE A 273 -12.03 1.18 -15.03
C ILE A 273 -13.15 0.25 -15.47
N LYS A 274 -13.29 -0.89 -14.80
CA LYS A 274 -14.28 -1.92 -15.15
C LYS A 274 -15.22 -2.18 -13.99
N LEU A 275 -16.51 -2.24 -14.31
CA LEU A 275 -17.57 -2.55 -13.36
C LEU A 275 -18.12 -3.95 -13.65
N TYR A 276 -18.11 -4.80 -12.63
CA TYR A 276 -18.60 -6.17 -12.68
C TYR A 276 -19.78 -6.36 -11.74
N ALA A 277 -20.68 -7.27 -12.10
CA ALA A 277 -21.65 -7.84 -11.19
C ALA A 277 -21.25 -9.27 -10.84
N LEU A 278 -21.23 -9.57 -9.54
CA LEU A 278 -21.09 -10.95 -9.09
C LEU A 278 -22.43 -11.68 -9.31
N PRO A 279 -22.40 -12.94 -9.81
CA PRO A 279 -23.59 -13.78 -9.88
C PRO A 279 -24.26 -13.85 -8.51
N LYS A 280 -25.59 -13.67 -8.46
CA LYS A 280 -26.33 -13.99 -7.23
C LYS A 280 -26.27 -15.49 -7.06
N GLY A 281 -25.73 -15.95 -5.94
CA GLY A 281 -25.76 -17.36 -5.56
C GLY A 281 -27.20 -17.76 -5.26
N ASP A 282 -28.01 -17.93 -6.30
CA ASP A 282 -29.40 -18.36 -6.20
C ASP A 282 -29.42 -19.86 -5.88
N GLY A 283 -29.02 -20.23 -4.66
CA GLY A 283 -29.38 -21.41 -3.88
C GLY A 283 -29.35 -22.82 -4.49
N ASP A 284 -28.93 -23.03 -5.74
CA ASP A 284 -28.73 -24.36 -6.31
C ASP A 284 -27.39 -24.90 -5.81
N ASP A 285 -27.34 -25.22 -4.51
CA ASP A 285 -26.23 -25.81 -3.76
C ASP A 285 -25.89 -27.25 -4.22
N ASN A 286 -26.27 -27.65 -5.44
CA ASN A 286 -26.08 -29.02 -5.96
C ASN A 286 -24.94 -29.13 -6.97
N ASP A 287 -24.21 -28.05 -7.26
CA ASP A 287 -23.02 -28.10 -8.12
C ASP A 287 -21.77 -28.09 -7.23
N ASP A 288 -21.35 -29.29 -6.80
CA ASP A 288 -20.14 -29.54 -6.00
C ASP A 288 -18.84 -29.34 -6.81
N GLY A 289 -18.91 -28.69 -7.97
CA GLY A 289 -17.73 -28.34 -8.76
C GLY A 289 -16.98 -27.17 -8.12
N ASP A 290 -15.65 -27.29 -7.99
CA ASP A 290 -14.70 -26.20 -7.75
C ASP A 290 -14.67 -25.19 -8.93
N ASP A 291 -15.83 -24.91 -9.51
CA ASP A 291 -15.97 -24.20 -10.77
C ASP A 291 -15.79 -22.70 -10.54
N GLU A 292 -14.60 -22.24 -10.87
CA GLU A 292 -14.28 -20.83 -11.09
C GLU A 292 -15.33 -20.22 -12.02
N CYS A 293 -16.11 -19.27 -11.49
CA CYS A 293 -17.17 -18.61 -12.24
C CYS A 293 -16.69 -17.26 -12.77
N ASP A 294 -17.13 -16.87 -13.97
CA ASP A 294 -16.86 -15.53 -14.47
C ASP A 294 -17.86 -14.50 -13.91
N ALA A 295 -17.34 -13.39 -13.39
CA ALA A 295 -18.16 -12.23 -13.07
C ALA A 295 -18.63 -11.53 -14.36
N LYS A 296 -19.84 -10.96 -14.33
CA LYS A 296 -20.40 -10.31 -15.51
C LYS A 296 -19.89 -8.87 -15.63
N LEU A 297 -19.07 -8.60 -16.65
CA LEU A 297 -18.69 -7.23 -17.01
C LEU A 297 -19.93 -6.42 -17.43
N LEU A 298 -20.19 -5.32 -16.73
CA LEU A 298 -21.35 -4.43 -16.97
C LEU A 298 -20.98 -3.18 -17.75
N ALA A 299 -19.79 -2.63 -17.51
CA ALA A 299 -19.30 -1.42 -18.15
C ALA A 299 -17.77 -1.37 -18.06
N SER A 300 -17.17 -0.69 -19.05
CA SER A 300 -15.75 -0.39 -19.08
C SER A 300 -15.59 1.06 -19.51
N LEU A 301 -14.84 1.84 -18.73
CA LEU A 301 -14.49 3.21 -19.04
C LEU A 301 -12.99 3.25 -19.34
N ALA A 302 -12.64 3.47 -20.62
CA ALA A 302 -11.26 3.76 -20.97
C ALA A 302 -10.86 5.08 -20.32
N LEU A 303 -9.74 5.06 -19.60
CA LEU A 303 -9.13 6.27 -19.10
C LEU A 303 -8.43 6.97 -20.29
N PRO A 304 -8.45 8.31 -20.36
CA PRO A 304 -7.58 9.04 -21.26
C PRO A 304 -6.16 8.50 -21.18
N GLU A 305 -5.42 8.48 -22.30
CA GLU A 305 -3.97 8.21 -22.34
C GLU A 305 -3.25 9.26 -21.48
N PHE A 306 -3.27 9.04 -20.17
CA PHE A 306 -2.44 9.76 -19.24
C PHE A 306 -1.09 9.04 -19.21
N HIS A 307 -0.01 9.80 -19.06
CA HIS A 307 1.36 9.31 -18.93
C HIS A 307 1.41 8.03 -18.08
N ASP A 308 2.01 6.98 -18.63
CA ASP A 308 1.74 5.55 -18.38
C ASP A 308 1.91 5.04 -16.92
N ASN A 309 2.17 5.89 -15.92
CA ASN A 309 2.60 5.48 -14.56
C ASN A 309 1.82 6.07 -13.44
N ILE A 310 0.54 5.78 -13.45
CA ILE A 310 -0.31 6.22 -12.36
C ILE A 310 -0.41 5.12 -11.30
N SER A 311 0.31 5.27 -10.18
CA SER A 311 -0.06 4.51 -8.98
C SER A 311 -1.42 5.01 -8.51
N THR A 312 -2.40 4.12 -8.32
CA THR A 312 -3.75 4.51 -7.93
C THR A 312 -4.11 3.89 -6.60
N THR A 313 -4.44 4.72 -5.62
CA THR A 313 -5.01 4.28 -4.35
C THR A 313 -6.46 4.74 -4.24
N LEU A 314 -7.37 3.82 -3.94
CA LEU A 314 -8.77 4.15 -3.71
C LEU A 314 -8.95 4.68 -2.29
N LEU A 315 -9.62 5.83 -2.18
CA LEU A 315 -9.72 6.58 -0.92
C LEU A 315 -10.92 6.18 -0.10
N HIS A 316 -12.10 6.37 -0.69
CA HIS A 316 -13.33 6.37 0.04
C HIS A 316 -14.49 6.08 -0.91
N LEU A 317 -15.40 5.22 -0.47
CA LEU A 317 -16.67 4.97 -1.13
C LEU A 317 -17.77 5.75 -0.42
N TYR A 318 -18.43 6.63 -1.16
CA TYR A 318 -19.58 7.41 -0.71
C TYR A 318 -20.83 6.89 -1.39
N ARG A 319 -21.82 6.48 -0.61
CA ARG A 319 -23.14 6.21 -1.16
C ARG A 319 -23.85 7.53 -1.45
N LEU A 320 -24.08 7.84 -2.72
CA LEU A 320 -24.78 9.06 -3.13
C LEU A 320 -26.29 8.91 -2.94
N ASP A 321 -26.81 7.76 -3.32
CA ASP A 321 -28.22 7.40 -3.20
C ASP A 321 -28.37 5.87 -3.10
N ALA A 322 -29.60 5.36 -3.22
CA ALA A 322 -29.84 3.93 -3.13
C ALA A 322 -29.10 3.11 -4.21
N LEU A 323 -28.78 3.71 -5.35
CA LEU A 323 -28.31 3.04 -6.57
C LEU A 323 -26.90 3.45 -7.00
N SER A 324 -26.42 4.62 -6.58
CA SER A 324 -25.16 5.20 -7.04
C SER A 324 -24.13 5.32 -5.93
N VAL A 325 -22.87 5.06 -6.27
CA VAL A 325 -21.71 5.29 -5.42
C VAL A 325 -20.76 6.28 -6.06
N MET A 326 -20.11 7.12 -5.26
CA MET A 326 -19.00 7.98 -5.64
C MET A 326 -17.75 7.48 -4.96
N ILE A 327 -16.70 7.31 -5.73
CA ILE A 327 -15.42 6.76 -5.29
C ILE A 327 -14.38 7.84 -5.53
N SER A 328 -13.70 8.26 -4.46
CA SER A 328 -12.55 9.13 -4.59
C SER A 328 -11.29 8.30 -4.83
N THR A 329 -10.41 8.76 -5.72
CA THR A 329 -9.16 8.07 -6.06
C THR A 329 -7.99 9.03 -5.96
N ILE A 330 -6.88 8.58 -5.36
CA ILE A 330 -5.57 9.22 -5.51
C ILE A 330 -4.82 8.55 -6.63
N LYS A 331 -4.15 9.36 -7.43
CA LYS A 331 -3.31 9.00 -8.56
C LYS A 331 -1.94 9.63 -8.34
N GLN A 332 -0.84 8.95 -8.65
CA GLN A 332 0.49 9.56 -8.65
C GLN A 332 1.13 9.35 -10.02
N ASN A 333 1.51 10.41 -10.74
CA ASN A 333 2.14 10.28 -12.07
C ASN A 333 3.65 10.02 -12.00
N GLU A 334 4.30 9.99 -13.16
CA GLU A 334 5.75 9.84 -13.31
C GLU A 334 6.57 10.93 -12.61
N GLU A 335 6.11 12.16 -12.74
CA GLU A 335 6.69 13.35 -12.10
C GLU A 335 6.44 13.35 -10.58
N SER A 336 5.74 12.33 -10.08
CA SER A 336 5.26 12.21 -8.71
C SER A 336 4.32 13.32 -8.25
N ASP A 337 3.65 13.98 -9.18
CA ASP A 337 2.48 14.78 -8.84
C ASP A 337 1.38 13.84 -8.35
N ILE A 338 0.63 14.30 -7.34
CA ILE A 338 -0.55 13.60 -6.84
C ILE A 338 -1.78 14.20 -7.50
N GLY A 339 -2.55 13.36 -8.16
CA GLY A 339 -3.83 13.68 -8.74
C GLY A 339 -4.97 13.14 -7.91
N PHE A 340 -6.05 13.90 -7.85
CA PHE A 340 -7.31 13.44 -7.28
C PHE A 340 -8.37 13.36 -8.36
N SER A 341 -9.07 12.24 -8.44
CA SER A 341 -10.25 12.08 -9.29
C SER A 341 -11.39 11.41 -8.55
N THR A 342 -12.60 11.53 -9.10
CA THR A 342 -13.78 10.81 -8.63
C THR A 342 -14.33 9.92 -9.71
N ILE A 343 -14.87 8.79 -9.30
CA ILE A 343 -15.59 7.86 -10.15
C ILE A 343 -16.99 7.74 -9.58
N ILE A 344 -18.00 8.10 -10.36
CA ILE A 344 -19.40 7.85 -10.03
C ILE A 344 -19.81 6.58 -10.75
N CYS A 345 -20.32 5.61 -9.99
CA CYS A 345 -20.84 4.37 -10.53
C CYS A 345 -22.33 4.26 -10.24
N ASN A 346 -23.12 4.01 -11.27
CA ASN A 346 -24.52 3.65 -11.18
C ASN A 346 -24.75 2.35 -11.97
N PRO A 347 -24.67 1.16 -11.36
CA PRO A 347 -24.79 -0.11 -12.07
C PRO A 347 -26.15 -0.29 -12.78
N TYR A 348 -27.17 0.45 -12.35
CA TYR A 348 -28.54 0.38 -12.86
C TYR A 348 -28.86 1.40 -13.95
N SER A 349 -27.94 2.33 -14.27
CA SER A 349 -28.14 3.25 -15.38
C SER A 349 -28.05 2.51 -16.73
N ASP A 350 -28.52 3.17 -17.79
CA ASP A 350 -28.29 2.69 -19.14
C ASP A 350 -26.78 2.61 -19.44
N ILE A 351 -26.41 1.74 -20.39
CA ILE A 351 -25.05 1.23 -20.64
C ILE A 351 -23.99 2.34 -20.79
N GLY A 352 -24.37 3.54 -21.24
CA GLY A 352 -23.44 4.66 -21.47
C GLY A 352 -23.11 5.53 -20.25
N GLU A 353 -23.83 5.42 -19.13
CA GLU A 353 -23.68 6.31 -17.96
C GLU A 353 -23.30 5.56 -16.67
N LYS A 354 -22.96 4.28 -16.77
CA LYS A 354 -22.72 3.43 -15.60
C LYS A 354 -21.48 3.81 -14.81
N ILE A 355 -20.48 4.38 -15.49
CA ILE A 355 -19.22 4.83 -14.90
C ILE A 355 -18.93 6.22 -15.46
N ILE A 356 -18.79 7.20 -14.60
CA ILE A 356 -18.38 8.56 -14.94
C ILE A 356 -17.14 8.86 -14.13
N SER A 357 -16.01 9.11 -14.80
CA SER A 357 -14.80 9.61 -14.14
C SER A 357 -14.72 11.11 -14.30
N SER A 358 -14.41 11.82 -13.21
CA SER A 358 -13.96 13.21 -13.32
C SER A 358 -12.58 13.27 -13.96
N GLU A 359 -12.22 14.45 -14.45
CA GLU A 359 -10.83 14.77 -14.75
C GLU A 359 -9.97 14.66 -13.48
N ILE A 360 -8.69 14.36 -13.67
CA ILE A 360 -7.72 14.29 -12.58
C ILE A 360 -7.27 15.72 -12.25
N SER A 361 -7.53 16.14 -11.02
CA SER A 361 -7.00 17.39 -10.48
C SER A 361 -5.62 17.12 -9.88
N TRP A 362 -4.56 17.43 -10.62
CA TRP A 362 -3.18 17.34 -10.13
C TRP A 362 -2.89 18.43 -9.10
N THR A 363 -2.49 18.01 -7.92
CA THR A 363 -1.96 18.80 -6.82
C THR A 363 -0.50 18.39 -6.61
N GLY A 364 0.37 18.86 -7.50
CA GLY A 364 1.81 18.77 -7.32
C GLY A 364 2.32 19.95 -6.48
N PRO A 365 3.42 19.80 -5.73
CA PRO A 365 4.20 20.94 -5.27
C PRO A 365 4.86 21.59 -6.49
N ARG A 366 4.07 22.26 -7.34
CA ARG A 366 4.59 23.19 -8.34
C ARG A 366 5.02 24.43 -7.58
N SER A 367 6.10 24.34 -6.80
CA SER A 367 6.84 25.55 -6.49
C SER A 367 7.23 26.13 -7.84
N SER A 368 6.96 27.42 -8.04
CA SER A 368 7.12 28.07 -9.34
C SER A 368 8.58 28.11 -9.84
N GLU A 369 9.53 27.52 -9.11
CA GLU A 369 10.97 27.62 -9.36
C GLU A 369 11.78 26.31 -9.12
N ASP A 370 11.25 25.24 -8.52
CA ASP A 370 12.01 23.98 -8.34
C ASP A 370 11.51 22.84 -9.24
N GLU A 371 12.45 22.03 -9.74
CA GLU A 371 12.15 20.79 -10.46
C GLU A 371 11.42 19.79 -9.56
N ALA A 372 10.57 18.97 -10.18
CA ALA A 372 9.80 17.92 -9.55
C ALA A 372 10.65 17.09 -8.56
N SER A 373 10.30 17.16 -7.29
CA SER A 373 10.86 16.29 -6.25
C SER A 373 9.98 15.05 -6.19
N PRO A 374 10.49 13.85 -6.46
CA PRO A 374 9.63 12.71 -6.55
C PRO A 374 9.16 12.24 -5.17
N ILE A 375 7.95 11.70 -5.15
CA ILE A 375 7.36 11.09 -3.97
C ILE A 375 7.86 9.67 -3.92
N MET A 376 8.57 9.36 -2.84
CA MET A 376 9.02 8.00 -2.57
C MET A 376 7.95 7.17 -1.90
N ARG A 377 7.09 7.80 -1.10
CA ARG A 377 6.00 7.09 -0.41
C ARG A 377 4.89 8.04 -0.02
N TYR A 378 3.68 7.52 0.02
CA TYR A 378 2.56 8.20 0.64
C TYR A 378 1.66 7.21 1.34
N CYS A 379 0.84 7.72 2.26
CA CYS A 379 -0.30 7.00 2.82
C CYS A 379 -1.46 7.99 2.98
N ILE A 380 -2.67 7.46 2.93
CA ILE A 380 -3.89 8.21 3.17
C ILE A 380 -4.32 7.91 4.59
N GLY A 381 -4.83 8.93 5.28
CA GLY A 381 -5.44 8.79 6.59
C GLY A 381 -6.64 7.86 6.59
N SER A 382 -6.84 7.12 7.68
CA SER A 382 -8.00 6.22 7.90
C SER A 382 -9.36 6.86 7.58
N THR A 383 -9.54 8.17 7.78
CA THR A 383 -10.79 8.89 7.48
C THR A 383 -10.85 9.44 6.05
N GLY A 384 -9.75 9.36 5.30
CA GLY A 384 -9.65 9.80 3.92
C GLY A 384 -9.60 11.32 3.73
N LYS A 385 -9.37 12.11 4.78
CA LYS A 385 -9.37 13.58 4.72
C LYS A 385 -7.99 14.20 4.64
N LYS A 386 -6.98 13.49 5.13
CA LYS A 386 -5.57 13.89 5.07
C LYS A 386 -4.72 12.79 4.48
N SER A 387 -3.58 13.18 3.93
CA SER A 387 -2.55 12.27 3.46
C SER A 387 -1.18 12.71 3.96
N ILE A 388 -0.27 11.75 4.09
CA ILE A 388 1.14 12.00 4.39
C ILE A 388 1.97 11.58 3.19
N HIS A 389 2.92 12.43 2.83
CA HIS A 389 3.80 12.26 1.68
C HIS A 389 5.26 12.37 2.12
N MET A 390 6.10 11.52 1.56
CA MET A 390 7.54 11.52 1.72
C MET A 390 8.17 11.86 0.37
N PHE A 391 8.76 13.05 0.28
CA PHE A 391 9.40 13.56 -0.93
C PHE A 391 10.92 13.44 -0.85
N LEU A 392 11.56 13.06 -1.95
CA LEU A 392 13.01 13.15 -2.12
C LEU A 392 13.34 14.43 -2.90
N PRO A 393 14.12 15.37 -2.34
CA PRO A 393 14.52 16.55 -3.09
C PRO A 393 15.51 16.19 -4.22
N CYS A 394 15.17 16.45 -5.48
CA CYS A 394 16.08 16.18 -6.61
C CYS A 394 17.27 17.15 -6.68
N LYS A 395 17.06 18.43 -6.36
CA LYS A 395 18.08 19.49 -6.56
C LYS A 395 19.02 19.73 -5.39
N SER A 396 18.60 19.39 -4.17
CA SER A 396 19.50 19.59 -3.05
C SER A 396 20.47 18.42 -2.99
N ARG A 397 21.77 18.74 -2.98
CA ARG A 397 22.84 17.83 -2.55
C ARG A 397 22.47 17.07 -1.26
N LEU A 398 21.59 17.63 -0.45
CA LEU A 398 20.94 16.96 0.67
C LEU A 398 19.90 15.96 0.16
N LEU A 399 20.28 14.68 0.06
CA LEU A 399 19.41 13.52 -0.16
C LEU A 399 18.54 13.21 1.09
N MET A 400 17.96 14.23 1.71
CA MET A 400 17.18 14.10 2.94
C MET A 400 15.70 14.26 2.63
N PRO A 401 14.94 13.15 2.69
CA PRO A 401 13.52 13.18 2.44
C PRO A 401 12.78 14.04 3.45
N LYS A 402 11.73 14.69 2.95
CA LYS A 402 10.87 15.58 3.73
C LYS A 402 9.48 14.98 3.80
N PHE A 403 8.86 15.14 4.97
CA PHE A 403 7.48 14.72 5.18
C PHE A 403 6.54 15.89 5.11
N PHE A 404 5.41 15.68 4.46
CA PHE A 404 4.35 16.68 4.32
C PHE A 404 3.01 16.06 4.66
N THR A 405 2.13 16.87 5.22
CA THR A 405 0.70 16.60 5.28
C THR A 405 0.00 17.38 4.16
N SER A 406 -1.05 16.80 3.61
CA SER A 406 -1.91 17.45 2.62
C SER A 406 -3.37 17.13 2.91
N SER A 407 -4.28 18.05 2.59
CA SER A 407 -5.70 17.75 2.60
C SER A 407 -6.07 16.97 1.36
N VAL A 408 -6.84 15.90 1.53
CA VAL A 408 -7.46 15.18 0.43
C VAL A 408 -8.66 15.99 -0.04
N PRO A 409 -8.72 16.42 -1.31
CA PRO A 409 -9.87 17.14 -1.84
C PRO A 409 -11.15 16.33 -1.65
N GLN A 410 -12.15 16.95 -1.02
CA GLN A 410 -13.48 16.40 -0.97
C GLN A 410 -14.31 16.91 -2.13
N PHE A 411 -15.13 16.00 -2.66
CA PHE A 411 -16.08 16.29 -3.70
C PHE A 411 -17.47 16.33 -3.07
N LYS A 412 -18.22 17.41 -3.31
CA LYS A 412 -19.65 17.45 -2.98
C LYS A 412 -20.44 17.49 -4.28
N ARG A 413 -21.54 16.76 -4.29
CA ARG A 413 -22.53 16.85 -5.35
C ARG A 413 -23.28 18.17 -5.18
N ASP A 414 -23.10 19.08 -6.13
CA ASP A 414 -23.99 20.24 -6.23
C ASP A 414 -25.36 19.76 -6.76
N LEU A 415 -26.44 20.46 -6.41
CA LEU A 415 -27.81 20.17 -6.85
C LEU A 415 -28.00 20.11 -8.38
N GLY A 416 -26.99 20.48 -9.18
CA GLY A 416 -27.01 20.51 -10.64
C GLY A 416 -26.20 19.40 -11.32
N ASP A 417 -26.11 18.21 -10.71
CA ASP A 417 -25.48 16.99 -11.25
C ASP A 417 -24.00 17.09 -11.66
N THR A 418 -23.32 18.20 -11.38
CA THR A 418 -21.87 18.35 -11.57
C THR A 418 -21.17 18.21 -10.22
N CYS A 419 -20.28 17.22 -10.12
CA CYS A 419 -19.34 17.16 -8.99
C CYS A 419 -18.33 18.29 -9.16
N ARG A 420 -18.37 19.27 -8.26
CA ARG A 420 -17.35 20.30 -8.18
C ARG A 420 -16.43 20.00 -7.02
N MET A 421 -15.13 20.04 -7.30
CA MET A 421 -14.11 20.03 -6.25
C MET A 421 -14.28 21.31 -5.43
N LEU A 422 -14.60 21.18 -4.14
CA LEU A 422 -14.91 22.34 -3.30
C LEU A 422 -13.66 23.07 -2.80
N SER A 423 -12.52 22.40 -2.76
CA SER A 423 -11.30 22.93 -2.16
C SER A 423 -10.37 23.55 -3.19
N LYS A 424 -9.77 24.69 -2.82
CA LYS A 424 -8.51 25.16 -3.42
C LYS A 424 -7.43 24.12 -3.19
N SER A 425 -6.42 24.06 -4.07
CA SER A 425 -5.29 23.12 -3.93
C SER A 425 -4.77 23.16 -2.49
N SER A 426 -4.71 22.01 -1.83
CA SER A 426 -4.19 21.92 -0.47
C SER A 426 -2.72 22.33 -0.49
N GLU A 427 -2.36 23.29 0.36
CA GLU A 427 -0.95 23.55 0.62
C GLU A 427 -0.35 22.31 1.29
N ASN A 428 0.76 21.82 0.75
CA ASN A 428 1.53 20.76 1.37
C ASN A 428 2.27 21.37 2.57
N VAL A 429 1.98 20.89 3.79
CA VAL A 429 2.58 21.42 5.01
C VAL A 429 3.69 20.48 5.48
N GLN A 430 4.94 20.94 5.42
CA GLN A 430 6.07 20.17 5.89
C GLN A 430 6.00 20.01 7.42
N PHE A 431 6.27 18.81 7.95
CA PHE A 431 6.49 18.60 9.39
C PHE A 431 7.90 18.05 9.68
N SER A 432 8.29 18.08 10.95
CA SER A 432 9.62 17.66 11.39
C SER A 432 9.76 16.14 11.33
N ARG A 433 10.87 15.66 10.77
CA ARG A 433 11.22 14.23 10.74
C ARG A 433 11.87 13.72 12.03
N LYS A 434 12.12 14.59 13.01
CA LYS A 434 12.95 14.28 14.17
C LYS A 434 12.38 13.08 14.93
N GLY A 435 13.21 12.07 15.13
CA GLY A 435 12.84 10.82 15.82
C GLY A 435 12.18 9.77 14.93
N LEU A 436 11.88 10.06 13.65
CA LEU A 436 11.43 9.03 12.71
C LEU A 436 12.62 8.24 12.14
N PRO A 437 12.40 6.98 11.71
CA PRO A 437 13.42 6.20 11.03
C PRO A 437 13.97 6.90 9.78
N LEU A 438 15.19 6.56 9.39
CA LEU A 438 15.79 7.11 8.17
C LEU A 438 14.90 6.75 6.96
N PRO A 439 14.55 7.72 6.10
CA PRO A 439 13.57 7.53 5.03
C PRO A 439 13.78 6.35 4.08
N PHE A 440 15.04 6.07 3.70
CA PHE A 440 15.36 4.94 2.84
C PHE A 440 15.24 3.58 3.55
N LEU A 441 15.22 3.58 4.89
CA LEU A 441 14.90 2.40 5.68
C LEU A 441 13.38 2.21 5.79
N ILE A 442 12.54 3.19 5.47
CA ILE A 442 11.09 3.06 5.73
C ILE A 442 10.52 1.95 4.86
N SER A 443 10.10 0.86 5.49
CA SER A 443 9.59 -0.35 4.85
C SER A 443 8.07 -0.39 4.81
N ALA A 444 7.40 0.26 5.76
CA ALA A 444 5.95 0.47 5.73
C ALA A 444 5.55 1.78 6.44
N MET A 445 4.38 2.32 6.08
CA MET A 445 3.82 3.52 6.70
C MET A 445 2.28 3.44 6.68
N ASP A 446 1.65 3.89 7.76
CA ASP A 446 0.19 3.99 7.87
C ASP A 446 -0.19 5.24 8.66
N PHE A 447 -1.34 5.83 8.37
CA PHE A 447 -1.77 7.09 8.97
C PHE A 447 -3.22 7.01 9.42
N ASP A 448 -3.47 7.34 10.67
CA ASP A 448 -4.80 7.55 11.22
C ASP A 448 -4.98 9.05 11.40
N ASP A 449 -5.57 9.71 10.40
CA ASP A 449 -5.75 11.15 10.41
C ASP A 449 -6.89 11.61 11.31
N GLY A 450 -7.79 10.71 11.72
CA GLY A 450 -8.80 10.97 12.74
C GLY A 450 -8.16 11.13 14.12
N TRP A 451 -7.15 10.31 14.43
CA TRP A 451 -6.40 10.38 15.69
C TRP A 451 -5.15 11.26 15.62
N GLY A 452 -4.64 11.53 14.42
CA GLY A 452 -3.36 12.22 14.25
C GLY A 452 -2.17 11.33 14.58
N LEU A 453 -2.24 10.04 14.25
CA LEU A 453 -1.18 9.06 14.52
C LEU A 453 -0.56 8.59 13.20
N LEU A 454 0.76 8.64 13.12
CA LEU A 454 1.56 8.14 12.01
C LEU A 454 2.38 6.94 12.50
N ALA A 455 2.17 5.77 11.89
CA ALA A 455 3.04 4.62 12.08
C ALA A 455 4.10 4.59 10.98
N VAL A 456 5.36 4.53 11.36
CA VAL A 456 6.50 4.39 10.44
C VAL A 456 7.32 3.18 10.85
N ALA A 457 7.41 2.21 9.96
CA ALA A 457 8.24 1.03 10.13
C ALA A 457 9.60 1.24 9.47
N GLY A 458 10.66 1.06 10.23
CA GLY A 458 12.04 1.02 9.77
C GLY A 458 12.47 -0.40 9.36
N GLY A 459 13.18 -0.47 8.25
CA GLY A 459 13.59 -1.67 7.53
C GLY A 459 14.96 -2.21 7.93
N SER A 460 15.60 -1.61 8.93
CA SER A 460 16.86 -2.08 9.50
C SER A 460 16.67 -3.37 10.31
N ASN A 461 17.76 -4.13 10.51
CA ASN A 461 17.78 -5.29 11.40
C ASN A 461 17.27 -4.97 12.82
N SER A 462 17.26 -3.69 13.21
CA SER A 462 16.76 -3.27 14.52
C SER A 462 15.23 -3.40 14.68
N GLY A 463 14.45 -3.53 13.60
CA GLY A 463 13.00 -3.66 13.71
C GLY A 463 12.36 -2.45 14.42
N ALA A 464 12.78 -1.24 14.06
CA ALA A 464 12.23 -0.04 14.69
C ALA A 464 10.82 0.22 14.15
N LEU A 465 9.82 0.19 15.04
CA LEU A 465 8.49 0.73 14.77
C LEU A 465 8.36 2.05 15.52
N SER A 466 8.17 3.16 14.82
CA SER A 466 7.97 4.48 15.41
C SER A 466 6.52 4.91 15.22
N ILE A 467 5.85 5.25 16.31
CA ILE A 467 4.51 5.86 16.31
C ILE A 467 4.67 7.33 16.65
N GLY A 468 4.39 8.20 15.68
CA GLY A 468 4.39 9.64 15.86
C GLY A 468 2.99 10.19 16.04
N SER A 469 2.79 11.01 17.07
CA SER A 469 1.52 11.68 17.32
C SER A 469 1.59 13.18 17.03
N PHE A 470 0.60 13.70 16.31
CA PHE A 470 0.33 15.13 16.15
C PHE A 470 -0.34 15.73 17.39
N ILE A 471 -0.71 14.92 18.38
CA ILE A 471 -1.37 15.35 19.63
C ILE A 471 -0.57 14.83 20.82
N LYS A 472 -0.05 15.73 21.65
CA LYS A 472 0.83 15.37 22.77
C LYS A 472 0.09 14.71 23.93
N ASP A 473 -1.11 15.20 24.24
CA ASP A 473 -1.90 14.75 25.38
C ASP A 473 -3.23 14.16 24.88
N PRO A 474 -3.72 13.03 25.42
CA PRO A 474 -5.01 12.49 25.06
C PRO A 474 -6.12 13.50 25.38
N ILE A 475 -6.77 14.04 24.34
CA ILE A 475 -7.86 15.01 24.48
C ILE A 475 -9.22 14.31 24.58
N VAL A 476 -9.40 13.25 23.77
CA VAL A 476 -10.65 12.49 23.68
C VAL A 476 -10.75 11.57 24.89
N ALA A 477 -11.88 11.62 25.58
CA ALA A 477 -12.12 10.75 26.73
C ALA A 477 -12.21 9.29 26.27
N GLU A 478 -11.53 8.35 26.94
CA GLU A 478 -11.57 6.92 26.61
C GLU A 478 -12.99 6.35 26.59
N SER A 479 -13.87 6.84 27.46
CA SER A 479 -15.29 6.43 27.49
C SER A 479 -16.10 6.89 26.28
N SER A 480 -15.56 7.81 25.48
CA SER A 480 -16.23 8.39 24.31
C SER A 480 -15.81 7.77 22.97
N VAL A 481 -14.94 6.77 23.03
CA VAL A 481 -14.41 6.05 21.87
C VAL A 481 -14.54 4.55 22.08
N ASP A 482 -14.88 3.83 21.04
CA ASP A 482 -14.76 2.38 21.04
C ASP A 482 -13.32 1.98 20.71
N THR A 483 -12.52 1.76 21.75
CA THR A 483 -11.15 1.22 21.63
C THR A 483 -11.11 -0.28 21.89
N SER A 484 -12.25 -0.89 22.19
CA SER A 484 -12.34 -2.30 22.51
C SER A 484 -12.09 -3.15 21.27
N LEU A 485 -11.49 -4.33 21.46
CA LEU A 485 -11.43 -5.34 20.42
C LEU A 485 -12.74 -6.14 20.46
N PRO A 486 -13.28 -6.53 19.31
CA PRO A 486 -14.53 -7.28 19.24
C PRO A 486 -14.37 -8.65 19.90
N LEU A 487 -15.43 -9.15 20.55
CA LEU A 487 -15.41 -10.50 21.11
C LEU A 487 -15.33 -11.56 20.00
N SER A 488 -14.50 -12.58 20.20
CA SER A 488 -14.41 -13.69 19.25
C SER A 488 -15.77 -14.37 19.07
N LYS A 489 -16.27 -14.41 17.82
CA LYS A 489 -17.50 -15.14 17.47
C LYS A 489 -17.21 -16.62 17.19
N VAL A 490 -15.95 -16.99 16.98
CA VAL A 490 -15.54 -18.34 16.57
C VAL A 490 -15.21 -19.17 17.80
N LYS A 491 -16.16 -20.03 18.22
CA LYS A 491 -16.07 -20.82 19.46
C LYS A 491 -15.13 -22.04 19.42
N ASN A 492 -14.57 -22.37 18.25
CA ASN A 492 -13.71 -23.54 18.04
C ASN A 492 -12.48 -23.16 17.19
N ARG A 493 -11.74 -22.14 17.57
CA ARG A 493 -10.39 -21.99 17.02
C ARG A 493 -9.45 -22.90 17.80
N GLU A 494 -8.55 -23.57 17.09
CA GLU A 494 -7.24 -23.85 17.66
C GLU A 494 -6.58 -22.49 17.86
N ALA A 495 -6.88 -21.84 18.99
CA ALA A 495 -6.20 -20.62 19.38
C ALA A 495 -4.73 -20.99 19.58
N LEU A 496 -3.90 -20.71 18.58
CA LEU A 496 -2.46 -20.82 18.66
C LEU A 496 -1.97 -19.68 19.57
N ASN A 497 -2.12 -19.87 20.88
CA ASN A 497 -1.57 -19.00 21.90
C ASN A 497 -0.05 -19.04 21.81
N ILE A 498 0.59 -17.91 21.45
CA ILE A 498 2.06 -17.66 21.44
C ILE A 498 2.83 -18.98 21.28
N SER A 499 2.52 -19.72 20.22
CA SER A 499 3.11 -21.03 20.00
C SER A 499 4.56 -20.83 19.61
N GLU A 500 5.36 -21.88 19.78
CA GLU A 500 6.74 -21.92 19.30
C GLU A 500 6.79 -21.41 17.85
N PRO A 501 7.83 -20.62 17.50
CA PRO A 501 7.96 -20.09 16.15
C PRO A 501 7.87 -21.25 15.17
N ILE A 502 6.87 -21.20 14.29
CA ILE A 502 6.81 -22.10 13.15
C ILE A 502 8.05 -21.76 12.33
N PRO A 503 9.02 -22.69 12.19
CA PRO A 503 10.13 -22.45 11.28
C PRO A 503 9.53 -22.10 9.94
N ASN A 504 10.10 -21.14 9.22
CA ASN A 504 9.63 -20.90 7.87
C ASN A 504 9.97 -22.16 7.02
N GLU A 505 9.00 -23.07 6.89
CA GLU A 505 9.19 -24.39 6.26
C GLU A 505 9.30 -24.30 4.73
N ASP A 506 8.90 -23.16 4.16
CA ASP A 506 8.83 -22.93 2.71
C ASP A 506 9.54 -21.64 2.30
N ILE A 507 10.68 -21.34 2.94
CA ILE A 507 11.59 -20.30 2.41
C ILE A 507 12.32 -20.88 1.18
N PRO A 508 12.26 -20.21 0.01
CA PRO A 508 13.10 -20.58 -1.13
C PRO A 508 14.58 -20.63 -0.74
N LEU A 509 15.31 -21.66 -1.20
CA LEU A 509 16.72 -21.90 -0.85
C LEU A 509 17.62 -20.66 -1.00
N PHE A 510 17.31 -19.81 -1.97
CA PHE A 510 17.98 -18.53 -2.18
C PHE A 510 18.12 -17.71 -0.89
N TYR A 511 17.05 -17.57 -0.10
CA TYR A 511 17.08 -16.77 1.13
C TYR A 511 17.79 -17.46 2.29
N ALA A 512 17.83 -18.79 2.29
CA ALA A 512 18.54 -19.54 3.31
C ALA A 512 20.07 -19.34 3.21
N ILE A 513 20.59 -19.15 1.99
CA ILE A 513 22.04 -19.00 1.76
C ILE A 513 22.47 -17.60 1.34
N LYS A 514 21.54 -16.64 1.17
CA LYS A 514 21.86 -15.28 0.67
C LYS A 514 22.95 -14.58 1.49
N ASP A 515 22.99 -14.82 2.80
CA ASP A 515 23.93 -14.16 3.71
C ASP A 515 25.36 -14.68 3.50
N GLU A 516 25.52 -15.86 2.88
CA GLU A 516 26.82 -16.44 2.50
C GLU A 516 27.35 -15.87 1.17
N TYR A 517 26.49 -15.23 0.37
CA TYR A 517 26.81 -14.73 -0.98
C TYR A 517 26.34 -13.27 -1.17
N PRO A 518 26.96 -12.31 -0.46
CA PRO A 518 26.59 -10.90 -0.58
C PRO A 518 26.84 -10.34 -1.98
N ASP A 519 27.88 -10.80 -2.68
CA ASP A 519 28.22 -10.29 -4.02
C ASP A 519 27.37 -10.99 -5.09
N SER A 520 26.50 -10.21 -5.73
CA SER A 520 25.36 -10.62 -6.58
C SER A 520 25.71 -11.41 -7.84
N TYR A 521 27.00 -11.52 -8.20
CA TYR A 521 27.43 -12.03 -9.51
C TYR A 521 27.61 -13.56 -9.57
N SER A 522 27.77 -14.25 -8.44
CA SER A 522 27.96 -15.71 -8.43
C SER A 522 26.94 -16.41 -7.55
N ILE A 523 25.71 -16.57 -8.06
CA ILE A 523 24.72 -17.47 -7.45
C ILE A 523 25.25 -18.91 -7.57
N PRO A 524 25.26 -19.70 -6.47
CA PRO A 524 25.67 -21.11 -6.52
C PRO A 524 24.93 -21.91 -7.58
N LEU A 525 25.64 -22.82 -8.25
CA LEU A 525 25.10 -23.65 -9.33
C LEU A 525 23.92 -24.52 -8.85
N GLU A 526 23.90 -24.85 -7.55
CA GLU A 526 22.83 -25.60 -6.90
C GLU A 526 21.50 -24.84 -6.96
N ILE A 527 21.51 -23.54 -6.62
CA ILE A 527 20.33 -22.67 -6.75
C ILE A 527 19.95 -22.55 -8.22
N VAL A 528 20.93 -22.27 -9.10
CA VAL A 528 20.64 -22.16 -10.54
C VAL A 528 19.97 -23.43 -11.03
N SER A 529 20.46 -24.59 -10.61
CA SER A 529 19.90 -25.88 -11.01
C SER A 529 18.49 -26.11 -10.46
N GLU A 530 18.20 -25.71 -9.22
CA GLU A 530 16.86 -25.83 -8.61
C GLU A 530 15.84 -24.97 -9.37
N TYR A 531 16.13 -23.68 -9.57
CA TYR A 531 15.24 -22.78 -10.30
C TYR A 531 15.09 -23.18 -11.77
N SER A 532 16.18 -23.60 -12.41
CA SER A 532 16.14 -24.11 -13.79
C SER A 532 15.27 -25.37 -13.90
N HIS A 533 15.30 -26.23 -12.88
CA HIS A 533 14.45 -27.41 -12.82
C HIS A 533 12.97 -27.02 -12.70
N TYR A 534 12.64 -26.09 -11.79
CA TYR A 534 11.30 -25.55 -11.65
C TYR A 534 10.80 -24.94 -12.97
N TRP A 535 11.57 -24.03 -13.59
CA TRP A 535 11.22 -23.41 -14.87
C TRP A 535 10.99 -24.44 -15.97
N LYS A 536 11.77 -25.52 -16.00
CA LYS A 536 11.61 -26.60 -16.97
C LYS A 536 10.37 -27.46 -16.70
N GLN A 537 9.98 -27.66 -15.44
CA GLN A 537 8.76 -28.39 -15.10
C GLN A 537 7.51 -27.60 -15.49
N VAL A 538 7.51 -26.28 -15.25
CA VAL A 538 6.39 -25.41 -15.60
C VAL A 538 6.37 -25.04 -17.09
N SER A 539 7.50 -25.17 -17.79
CA SER A 539 7.59 -24.93 -19.23
C SER A 539 7.31 -26.19 -20.04
N GLN A 540 6.16 -26.21 -20.73
CA GLN A 540 5.78 -27.32 -21.63
C GLN A 540 6.31 -27.13 -23.07
N ILE A 541 6.91 -25.97 -23.36
CA ILE A 541 7.34 -25.61 -24.71
C ILE A 541 8.68 -26.26 -25.05
N GLN A 542 8.72 -26.95 -26.19
CA GLN A 542 9.97 -27.45 -26.76
C GLN A 542 10.80 -26.31 -27.37
N PRO A 543 12.13 -26.25 -27.13
CA PRO A 543 12.97 -25.22 -27.73
C PRO A 543 12.91 -25.22 -29.26
N ILE A 544 12.79 -24.03 -29.85
CA ILE A 544 12.86 -23.82 -31.31
C ILE A 544 14.33 -23.70 -31.76
N PRO A 545 14.67 -23.86 -33.06
CA PRO A 545 16.05 -23.78 -33.53
C PRO A 545 16.75 -22.47 -33.14
N GLY A 546 17.94 -22.57 -32.55
CA GLY A 546 18.72 -21.43 -32.05
C GLY A 546 18.27 -20.88 -30.69
N TRP A 547 17.36 -21.58 -30.01
CA TRP A 547 16.92 -21.28 -28.65
C TRP A 547 17.09 -22.50 -27.75
N SER A 548 17.29 -22.27 -26.46
CA SER A 548 17.54 -23.29 -25.45
C SER A 548 16.77 -22.98 -24.16
N ASN A 549 16.35 -24.03 -23.45
CA ASN A 549 15.85 -23.97 -22.07
C ASN A 549 16.84 -24.60 -21.07
N ASP A 550 18.08 -24.88 -21.49
CA ASP A 550 19.17 -25.30 -20.62
C ASP A 550 19.81 -24.09 -19.94
N TRP A 551 19.11 -23.54 -18.95
CA TRP A 551 19.48 -22.31 -18.25
C TRP A 551 20.85 -22.35 -17.57
N LEU A 552 21.42 -23.54 -17.32
CA LEU A 552 22.79 -23.71 -16.84
C LEU A 552 23.85 -23.27 -17.87
N ARG A 553 23.49 -23.20 -19.15
CA ARG A 553 24.35 -22.70 -20.23
C ARG A 553 24.15 -21.22 -20.54
N ASN A 554 23.12 -20.58 -19.98
CA ASN A 554 22.91 -19.15 -20.19
C ASN A 554 23.91 -18.37 -19.31
N GLU A 555 24.74 -17.54 -19.95
CA GLU A 555 25.75 -16.70 -19.27
C GLU A 555 25.14 -15.76 -18.23
N TYR A 556 23.87 -15.41 -18.39
CA TYR A 556 23.12 -14.49 -17.53
C TYR A 556 21.98 -15.18 -16.78
N GLY A 557 21.98 -16.52 -16.68
CA GLY A 557 20.89 -17.28 -16.08
C GLY A 557 20.64 -16.89 -14.62
N SER A 558 21.70 -16.53 -13.90
CA SER A 558 21.64 -16.03 -12.52
C SER A 558 20.86 -14.72 -12.38
N LEU A 559 20.83 -13.85 -13.40
CA LEU A 559 20.06 -12.59 -13.38
C LEU A 559 18.55 -12.81 -13.45
N TRP A 560 18.13 -13.99 -13.94
CA TRP A 560 16.74 -14.43 -13.98
C TRP A 560 16.31 -15.16 -12.72
N ILE A 561 17.26 -15.59 -11.89
CA ILE A 561 16.95 -16.18 -10.58
C ILE A 561 16.50 -15.06 -9.67
N ARG A 562 15.19 -15.04 -9.52
CA ARG A 562 14.54 -14.08 -8.67
C ARG A 562 14.53 -14.59 -7.23
N PRO A 563 14.98 -13.78 -6.26
CA PRO A 563 14.44 -13.88 -4.91
C PRO A 563 12.93 -13.60 -5.01
N TYR A 564 12.05 -14.53 -4.62
CA TYR A 564 10.60 -14.27 -4.58
C TYR A 564 10.32 -12.89 -3.96
N PRO A 565 9.71 -11.92 -4.66
CA PRO A 565 9.64 -10.52 -4.21
C PRO A 565 9.01 -10.35 -2.83
N TYR A 566 8.26 -11.37 -2.44
CA TYR A 566 7.49 -11.51 -1.24
C TYR A 566 8.29 -11.46 0.07
N TYR A 567 9.58 -11.81 0.04
CA TYR A 567 10.45 -11.72 1.23
C TYR A 567 11.02 -10.30 1.44
N GLY A 568 10.49 -9.32 0.70
CA GLY A 568 10.90 -7.93 0.76
C GLY A 568 12.30 -7.68 0.19
N THR A 569 12.65 -6.39 0.10
CA THR A 569 14.01 -5.91 -0.20
C THR A 569 14.93 -6.12 1.01
N GLU A 570 14.99 -7.35 1.54
CA GLU A 570 15.92 -7.73 2.62
C GLU A 570 17.39 -7.64 2.21
N SER A 571 17.68 -7.32 0.95
CA SER A 571 19.05 -7.18 0.49
C SER A 571 19.70 -5.94 1.13
N ARG A 572 20.65 -6.19 2.04
CA ARG A 572 21.68 -5.22 2.45
C ARG A 572 22.45 -4.66 1.25
N ASN A 573 22.39 -5.37 0.10
CA ASN A 573 22.92 -4.95 -1.19
C ASN A 573 21.79 -4.52 -2.12
N LEU A 574 21.56 -3.21 -2.17
CA LEU A 574 20.55 -2.58 -3.01
C LEU A 574 20.83 -2.71 -4.53
N ASP A 575 21.87 -3.45 -4.93
CA ASP A 575 22.08 -4.01 -6.30
C ASP A 575 20.92 -4.91 -6.77
N TYR A 576 19.88 -5.09 -5.94
CA TYR A 576 18.57 -5.64 -6.31
C TYR A 576 17.95 -4.98 -7.55
N ILE A 577 18.29 -3.71 -7.84
CA ILE A 577 17.88 -3.00 -9.06
C ILE A 577 18.54 -3.59 -10.32
N GLU A 578 19.60 -4.39 -10.21
CA GLU A 578 20.25 -5.03 -11.36
C GLU A 578 19.61 -6.37 -11.75
N LYS A 579 18.68 -6.93 -10.96
CA LYS A 579 18.03 -8.20 -11.31
C LYS A 579 16.91 -7.98 -12.34
N MET A 580 16.95 -8.79 -13.41
CA MET A 580 16.07 -8.67 -14.58
C MET A 580 14.60 -8.79 -14.23
N VAL A 581 14.25 -9.76 -13.39
CA VAL A 581 12.86 -10.04 -13.05
C VAL A 581 12.21 -8.90 -12.26
N SER A 582 12.93 -8.26 -11.34
CA SER A 582 12.40 -7.11 -10.59
C SER A 582 12.15 -5.93 -11.52
N ASN A 583 13.10 -5.62 -12.41
CA ASN A 583 12.91 -4.60 -13.44
C ASN A 583 11.72 -4.89 -14.34
N LEU A 584 11.58 -6.14 -14.80
CA LEU A 584 10.48 -6.55 -15.66
C LEU A 584 9.14 -6.44 -14.94
N GLN A 585 9.03 -6.87 -13.68
CA GLN A 585 7.78 -6.72 -12.93
C GLN A 585 7.39 -5.26 -12.75
N LEU A 586 8.36 -4.41 -12.37
CA LEU A 586 8.12 -2.97 -12.21
C LEU A 586 7.66 -2.34 -13.54
N ARG A 587 8.36 -2.63 -14.64
CA ARG A 587 8.04 -2.10 -15.98
C ARG A 587 6.74 -2.64 -16.54
N LEU A 588 6.39 -3.90 -16.27
CA LEU A 588 5.10 -4.47 -16.68
C LEU A 588 3.96 -4.02 -15.75
N GLY A 589 4.29 -3.58 -14.53
CA GLY A 589 3.34 -3.41 -13.43
C GLY A 589 2.75 -4.75 -12.96
N SER A 590 3.43 -5.87 -13.25
CA SER A 590 2.92 -7.23 -13.10
C SER A 590 2.97 -7.69 -11.63
N PHE A 591 1.85 -8.23 -11.14
CA PHE A 591 1.76 -8.95 -9.88
C PHE A 591 2.01 -10.46 -10.04
N GLY A 592 1.93 -10.96 -11.27
CA GLY A 592 2.15 -12.37 -11.60
C GLY A 592 3.63 -12.78 -11.55
N GLU A 593 3.85 -14.09 -11.53
CA GLU A 593 5.18 -14.69 -11.54
C GLU A 593 5.80 -14.58 -12.94
N ILE A 594 7.00 -14.02 -13.02
CA ILE A 594 7.79 -13.99 -14.25
C ILE A 594 8.55 -15.30 -14.38
N LEU A 595 8.15 -16.10 -15.36
CA LEU A 595 8.69 -17.44 -15.61
C LEU A 595 9.48 -17.45 -16.92
N PRO A 596 10.82 -17.56 -16.87
CA PRO A 596 11.64 -17.74 -18.07
C PRO A 596 11.28 -19.04 -18.80
N ILE A 597 11.11 -18.96 -20.12
CA ILE A 597 10.77 -20.12 -20.96
C ILE A 597 12.02 -20.67 -21.64
N MET A 598 12.71 -19.79 -22.38
CA MET A 598 13.90 -20.12 -23.16
C MET A 598 14.71 -18.86 -23.49
N TYR A 599 15.97 -19.03 -23.85
CA TYR A 599 16.87 -17.96 -24.28
C TYR A 599 17.50 -18.27 -25.65
N ASN A 600 17.97 -17.25 -26.35
CA ASN A 600 18.61 -17.41 -27.65
C ASN A 600 20.06 -17.87 -27.47
N GLU A 601 20.46 -19.00 -28.08
CA GLU A 601 21.80 -19.60 -27.91
C GLU A 601 22.94 -18.74 -28.48
N TYR A 602 22.63 -17.84 -29.42
CA TYR A 602 23.60 -16.94 -30.03
C TYR A 602 23.63 -15.57 -29.36
N ASN A 603 22.62 -15.26 -28.56
CA ASN A 603 22.56 -14.04 -27.78
C ASN A 603 21.83 -14.29 -26.45
N HIS A 604 22.59 -14.62 -25.41
CA HIS A 604 22.07 -14.95 -24.08
C HIS A 604 21.31 -13.80 -23.41
N THR A 605 21.41 -12.57 -23.92
CA THR A 605 20.65 -11.42 -23.43
C THR A 605 19.19 -11.42 -23.88
N LYS A 606 18.87 -12.19 -24.93
CA LYS A 606 17.53 -12.30 -25.51
C LYS A 606 16.79 -13.50 -24.93
N VAL A 607 15.68 -13.25 -24.25
CA VAL A 607 14.92 -14.23 -23.48
C VAL A 607 13.43 -14.15 -23.81
N LEU A 608 12.79 -15.31 -23.88
CA LEU A 608 11.34 -15.45 -23.83
C LEU A 608 10.93 -15.83 -22.42
N PHE A 609 9.94 -15.13 -21.88
CA PHE A 609 9.38 -15.41 -20.57
C PHE A 609 7.85 -15.29 -20.64
N ARG A 610 7.16 -15.78 -19.61
CA ARG A 610 5.72 -15.57 -19.45
C ARG A 610 5.36 -14.95 -18.12
N VAL A 611 4.18 -14.36 -18.09
CA VAL A 611 3.43 -14.04 -16.88
C VAL A 611 2.02 -14.58 -17.08
N GLY A 612 1.66 -15.61 -16.32
CA GLY A 612 0.44 -16.36 -16.59
C GLY A 612 0.42 -16.89 -18.03
N ASN A 613 -0.68 -16.65 -18.74
CA ASN A 613 -0.83 -17.03 -20.15
C ASN A 613 -0.23 -16.05 -21.16
N ARG A 614 0.40 -14.95 -20.72
CA ARG A 614 0.99 -13.93 -21.60
C ARG A 614 2.46 -14.25 -21.85
N VAL A 615 2.90 -14.23 -23.10
CA VAL A 615 4.30 -14.50 -23.49
C VAL A 615 4.97 -13.23 -23.97
N PHE A 616 6.18 -13.00 -23.48
CA PHE A 616 6.97 -11.80 -23.73
C PHE A 616 8.34 -12.15 -24.30
N VAL A 617 8.89 -11.22 -25.06
CA VAL A 617 10.28 -11.21 -25.50
C VAL A 617 11.01 -10.04 -24.84
N TYR A 618 12.15 -10.33 -24.24
CA TYR A 618 13.03 -9.34 -23.62
C TYR A 618 14.43 -9.44 -24.22
N GLN A 619 15.08 -8.30 -24.39
CA GLN A 619 16.48 -8.23 -24.78
C GLN A 619 17.11 -6.98 -24.16
N TRP A 620 18.24 -7.13 -23.47
CA TRP A 620 19.01 -6.00 -22.94
C TRP A 620 20.34 -5.84 -23.67
N PHE A 621 20.87 -4.62 -23.63
CA PHE A 621 22.10 -4.20 -24.28
C PHE A 621 22.96 -3.40 -23.29
N TYR A 622 24.28 -3.60 -23.40
CA TYR A 622 25.24 -2.77 -22.67
C TYR A 622 25.49 -1.49 -23.47
N SER A 623 25.16 -0.32 -22.91
CA SER A 623 25.50 0.97 -23.51
C SER A 623 26.96 1.28 -23.20
N ALA A 624 27.85 1.11 -24.17
CA ALA A 624 29.29 1.38 -23.98
C ALA A 624 29.61 2.89 -23.91
N GLU A 625 28.65 3.77 -24.17
CA GLU A 625 28.90 5.21 -24.37
C GLU A 625 28.58 6.09 -23.14
N GLU A 626 28.03 5.53 -22.05
CA GLU A 626 27.53 6.30 -20.88
C GLU A 626 28.30 6.08 -19.57
N GLU A 627 29.56 5.67 -19.61
CA GLU A 627 30.40 5.58 -18.40
C GLU A 627 30.64 6.94 -17.71
N ALA A 628 30.37 8.07 -18.38
CA ALA A 628 30.73 9.40 -17.90
C ALA A 628 29.87 9.90 -16.73
N ASP A 629 28.59 9.52 -16.66
CA ASP A 629 27.66 10.03 -15.63
C ASP A 629 27.42 9.04 -14.48
N GLY A 630 28.10 7.88 -14.52
CA GLY A 630 28.14 6.93 -13.40
C GLY A 630 26.81 6.25 -13.08
N PHE A 631 25.86 6.28 -14.01
CA PHE A 631 24.64 5.48 -14.04
C PHE A 631 24.69 4.62 -15.29
N ASP A 632 24.80 3.30 -15.12
CA ASP A 632 24.71 2.36 -16.23
C ASP A 632 23.26 2.32 -16.74
N ASP A 633 22.92 3.18 -17.70
CA ASP A 633 21.61 3.15 -18.34
C ASP A 633 21.58 1.98 -19.34
N TYR A 634 21.09 0.84 -18.84
CA TYR A 634 20.84 -0.34 -19.67
C TYR A 634 19.70 -0.05 -20.65
N ALA A 635 20.01 -0.03 -21.94
CA ALA A 635 18.99 -0.08 -22.98
C ALA A 635 18.40 -1.49 -23.04
N TYR A 636 17.08 -1.58 -23.19
CA TYR A 636 16.40 -2.86 -23.34
C TYR A 636 15.25 -2.75 -24.33
N ILE A 637 14.80 -3.90 -24.78
CA ILE A 637 13.68 -4.12 -25.67
C ILE A 637 12.72 -5.06 -24.96
N LEU A 638 11.44 -4.72 -24.99
CA LEU A 638 10.38 -5.52 -24.41
C LEU A 638 9.20 -5.55 -25.37
N GLY A 639 8.71 -6.75 -25.67
CA GLY A 639 7.54 -6.96 -26.50
C GLY A 639 6.65 -8.07 -25.98
N VAL A 640 5.35 -8.00 -26.26
CA VAL A 640 4.38 -9.07 -25.99
C VAL A 640 4.03 -9.79 -27.29
N LEU A 641 3.96 -11.12 -27.23
CA LEU A 641 3.56 -11.94 -28.37
C LEU A 641 2.03 -11.94 -28.50
N PRO A 642 1.49 -12.00 -29.74
CA PRO A 642 0.04 -11.94 -29.98
C PRO A 642 -0.66 -13.29 -29.75
N TYR A 643 -0.04 -14.20 -29.01
CA TYR A 643 -0.52 -15.55 -28.76
C TYR A 643 -0.40 -15.85 -27.26
N THR A 644 -1.35 -16.65 -26.77
CA THR A 644 -1.30 -17.18 -25.41
C THR A 644 -0.23 -18.26 -25.29
N TYR A 645 0.20 -18.50 -24.05
CA TYR A 645 1.14 -19.58 -23.75
C TYR A 645 0.61 -20.96 -24.17
N GLU A 646 -0.69 -21.20 -24.02
CA GLU A 646 -1.36 -22.43 -24.44
C GLU A 646 -1.30 -22.61 -25.96
N GLU A 647 -1.63 -21.57 -26.74
CA GLU A 647 -1.53 -21.60 -28.20
C GLU A 647 -0.09 -21.87 -28.68
N ILE A 648 0.88 -21.22 -28.05
CA ILE A 648 2.31 -21.42 -28.36
C ILE A 648 2.77 -22.85 -28.02
N THR A 649 2.22 -23.44 -26.96
CA THR A 649 2.53 -24.83 -26.59
C THR A 649 1.98 -25.81 -27.64
N LEU A 650 0.84 -25.48 -28.25
CA LEU A 650 0.25 -26.27 -29.34
C LEU A 650 1.00 -26.07 -30.68
N ASP A 651 1.51 -24.87 -30.96
CA ASP A 651 2.28 -24.56 -32.17
C ASP A 651 3.45 -23.61 -31.89
N THR A 652 4.65 -24.19 -31.72
CA THR A 652 5.87 -23.42 -31.44
C THR A 652 6.37 -22.59 -32.63
N SER A 653 5.86 -22.83 -33.84
CA SER A 653 6.23 -22.06 -35.03
C SER A 653 5.77 -20.59 -34.93
N LEU A 654 4.70 -20.34 -34.16
CA LEU A 654 4.18 -19.01 -33.85
C LEU A 654 5.23 -18.12 -33.18
N ILE A 655 6.11 -18.70 -32.36
CA ILE A 655 7.23 -17.99 -31.73
C ILE A 655 8.15 -17.47 -32.83
N SER A 656 8.58 -18.35 -33.74
CA SER A 656 9.58 -18.06 -34.77
C SER A 656 9.13 -16.93 -35.69
N THR A 657 7.85 -16.91 -36.08
CA THR A 657 7.25 -15.83 -36.88
C THR A 657 7.18 -14.51 -36.10
N SER A 658 6.84 -14.57 -34.81
CA SER A 658 6.68 -13.38 -33.96
C SER A 658 8.02 -12.71 -33.65
N ILE A 659 9.04 -13.47 -33.26
CA ILE A 659 10.37 -12.94 -32.91
C ILE A 659 11.16 -12.42 -34.13
N ALA A 660 10.72 -12.73 -35.34
CA ALA A 660 11.26 -12.15 -36.58
C ALA A 660 10.59 -10.82 -36.94
N ASN A 661 9.41 -10.54 -36.38
CA ASN A 661 8.67 -9.30 -36.62
C ASN A 661 9.15 -8.20 -35.66
N ARG A 662 9.77 -7.16 -36.21
CA ARG A 662 10.28 -6.02 -35.44
C ARG A 662 9.18 -5.28 -34.67
N ASP A 663 7.99 -5.16 -35.24
CA ASP A 663 6.89 -4.42 -34.62
C ASP A 663 6.38 -5.16 -33.38
N VAL A 664 6.34 -6.49 -33.41
CA VAL A 664 5.97 -7.33 -32.25
C VAL A 664 7.02 -7.22 -31.15
N ILE A 665 8.30 -7.15 -31.50
CA ILE A 665 9.38 -7.05 -30.52
C ILE A 665 9.41 -5.68 -29.82
N LEU A 666 9.01 -4.61 -30.51
CA LEU A 666 9.09 -3.25 -30.01
C LEU A 666 7.75 -2.71 -29.49
N ASN A 667 6.66 -3.50 -29.54
CA ASN A 667 5.31 -3.04 -29.24
C ASN A 667 5.08 -2.56 -27.80
N LEU A 668 5.99 -2.87 -26.87
CA LEU A 668 5.95 -2.38 -25.49
C LEU A 668 7.16 -1.51 -25.09
N THR A 669 8.25 -1.50 -25.87
CA THR A 669 9.48 -0.78 -25.52
C THR A 669 9.26 0.72 -25.32
N GLU A 670 8.40 1.36 -26.14
CA GLU A 670 8.19 2.81 -26.10
C GLU A 670 7.17 3.26 -25.03
N ASN A 671 6.38 2.33 -24.46
CA ASN A 671 5.21 2.65 -23.62
C ASN A 671 5.28 2.07 -22.18
N LEU A 672 6.46 1.59 -21.74
CA LEU A 672 6.65 0.93 -20.44
C LEU A 672 7.73 1.60 -19.59
N ASN A 673 7.72 2.92 -19.49
CA ASN A 673 8.05 3.48 -18.18
C ASN A 673 6.88 3.01 -17.32
N ARG A 674 7.06 2.10 -16.34
CA ARG A 674 6.14 1.81 -15.21
C ARG A 674 6.91 1.62 -13.92
N GLY A 675 6.39 2.21 -12.83
CA GLY A 675 6.87 1.93 -11.47
C GLY A 675 7.93 2.87 -10.86
N ILE A 676 7.83 4.20 -11.06
CA ILE A 676 8.84 5.15 -10.54
C ILE A 676 9.01 5.10 -9.01
N VAL A 677 7.96 4.87 -8.23
CA VAL A 677 7.99 5.05 -6.76
C VAL A 677 8.95 4.09 -6.04
N GLU A 678 8.78 2.78 -6.26
CA GLU A 678 9.62 1.77 -5.59
C GLU A 678 11.06 1.77 -6.12
N ILE A 679 11.22 2.06 -7.43
CA ILE A 679 12.53 2.25 -8.06
C ILE A 679 13.27 3.40 -7.39
N LEU A 680 12.61 4.52 -7.16
CA LEU A 680 13.24 5.69 -6.56
C LEU A 680 13.69 5.45 -5.13
N GLN A 681 12.93 4.70 -4.32
CA GLN A 681 13.38 4.36 -2.98
C GLN A 681 14.66 3.52 -3.01
N GLY A 682 14.71 2.48 -3.86
CA GLY A 682 15.91 1.67 -4.02
C GLY A 682 17.10 2.48 -4.56
N ARG A 683 16.87 3.35 -5.55
CA ARG A 683 17.89 4.25 -6.11
C ARG A 683 18.42 5.25 -5.08
N ALA A 684 17.52 5.87 -4.32
CA ALA A 684 17.89 6.81 -3.26
C ALA A 684 18.73 6.13 -2.18
N ALA A 685 18.34 4.91 -1.79
CA ALA A 685 19.09 4.11 -0.84
C ALA A 685 20.47 3.71 -1.38
N ASN A 686 20.57 3.29 -2.64
CA ASN A 686 21.85 2.99 -3.31
C ASN A 686 22.79 4.19 -3.35
N LEU A 687 22.27 5.34 -3.81
CA LEU A 687 23.04 6.57 -3.88
C LEU A 687 23.55 6.98 -2.50
N PHE A 688 22.71 6.85 -1.47
CA PHE A 688 23.08 7.12 -0.09
C PHE A 688 24.21 6.18 0.40
N LEU A 689 24.11 4.88 0.14
CA LEU A 689 25.14 3.92 0.51
C LEU A 689 26.47 4.22 -0.18
N ARG A 690 26.44 4.60 -1.46
CA ARG A 690 27.63 5.00 -2.22
C ARG A 690 28.30 6.23 -1.61
N VAL A 691 27.51 7.27 -1.31
CA VAL A 691 27.98 8.50 -0.65
C VAL A 691 28.66 8.20 0.68
N ARG A 692 28.04 7.37 1.53
CA ARG A 692 28.61 6.97 2.82
C ARG A 692 29.91 6.18 2.65
N ARG A 693 29.93 5.20 1.74
CA ARG A 693 31.11 4.37 1.48
C ARG A 693 32.30 5.25 1.07
N ASN A 694 32.06 6.21 0.18
CA ASN A 694 33.07 7.18 -0.24
C ASN A 694 33.56 8.02 0.94
N TYR A 695 32.65 8.54 1.76
CA TYR A 695 33.01 9.33 2.95
C TYR A 695 33.88 8.53 3.95
N LEU A 696 33.51 7.29 4.28
CA LEU A 696 34.29 6.45 5.20
C LEU A 696 35.69 6.15 4.64
N THR A 697 35.75 5.84 3.33
CA THR A 697 37.01 5.60 2.61
C THR A 697 37.92 6.83 2.64
N GLU A 698 37.37 8.02 2.40
CA GLU A 698 38.10 9.29 2.40
C GLU A 698 38.64 9.67 3.79
N ASN A 699 37.96 9.28 4.87
CA ASN A 699 38.38 9.57 6.24
C ASN A 699 39.30 8.50 6.86
N GLY A 700 39.68 7.48 6.10
CA GLY A 700 40.58 6.42 6.57
C GLY A 700 39.98 5.56 7.69
N GLU A 701 38.65 5.59 7.86
CA GLU A 701 37.96 4.64 8.69
C GLU A 701 37.98 3.30 7.96
N ASP A 702 38.77 2.35 8.48
CA ASP A 702 38.85 1.00 7.95
C ASP A 702 37.42 0.43 7.98
N ILE A 703 36.86 0.16 6.79
CA ILE A 703 35.54 -0.45 6.61
C ILE A 703 35.68 -1.94 6.96
N GLY A 704 36.13 -2.22 8.18
CA GLY A 704 36.17 -3.57 8.73
C GLY A 704 34.74 -4.10 8.74
N ASP A 705 34.53 -5.15 7.95
CA ASP A 705 33.23 -5.78 7.64
C ASP A 705 32.05 -4.78 7.60
N PRO A 706 31.70 -4.27 6.40
CA PRO A 706 30.59 -3.34 6.22
C PRO A 706 29.34 -3.75 7.01
N SER A 707 29.08 -5.06 7.17
CA SER A 707 27.87 -5.62 7.76
C SER A 707 27.60 -5.25 9.24
N LEU A 708 28.60 -4.80 10.02
CA LEU A 708 28.46 -4.62 11.47
C LEU A 708 28.16 -3.17 11.92
N GLY A 709 28.44 -2.16 11.10
CA GLY A 709 28.32 -0.73 11.49
C GLY A 709 27.17 0.04 10.83
N PHE A 710 26.26 -0.62 10.10
CA PHE A 710 25.32 0.09 9.22
C PHE A 710 24.25 0.94 9.95
N LEU A 711 23.95 0.65 11.23
CA LEU A 711 22.65 0.98 11.83
C LEU A 711 22.65 1.74 13.16
N GLU A 712 23.81 2.05 13.75
CA GLU A 712 23.88 2.63 15.11
C GLU A 712 24.16 4.15 15.16
N GLY A 713 24.37 4.80 14.02
CA GLY A 713 24.56 6.26 13.99
C GLY A 713 23.28 7.00 14.40
N SER A 714 23.42 8.02 15.23
CA SER A 714 22.31 8.94 15.52
C SER A 714 21.93 9.75 14.28
N ASP A 715 20.72 10.30 14.23
CA ASP A 715 20.31 11.25 13.19
C ASP A 715 21.34 12.38 13.01
N GLU A 716 22.04 12.79 14.08
CA GLU A 716 23.09 13.81 14.04
C GLU A 716 24.36 13.30 13.33
N ASP A 717 24.78 12.06 13.59
CA ASP A 717 25.91 11.43 12.89
C ASP A 717 25.61 11.32 11.38
N TRP A 718 24.38 10.94 11.04
CA TRP A 718 23.95 10.88 9.64
C TRP A 718 23.88 12.24 8.98
N ASN A 719 23.33 13.23 9.68
CA ASN A 719 23.32 14.61 9.19
C ASN A 719 24.75 15.15 9.05
N MET A 720 25.69 14.72 9.89
CA MET A 720 27.11 15.10 9.79
C MET A 720 27.76 14.51 8.54
N VAL A 721 27.62 13.19 8.30
CA VAL A 721 28.15 12.50 7.10
C VAL A 721 27.66 13.17 5.82
N LEU A 722 26.35 13.47 5.76
CA LEU A 722 25.76 14.13 4.61
C LEU A 722 26.24 15.57 4.44
N ARG A 723 26.41 16.33 5.53
CA ARG A 723 26.94 17.70 5.48
C ARG A 723 28.41 17.76 5.12
N SER A 724 29.19 16.74 5.44
CA SER A 724 30.62 16.70 5.11
C SER A 724 30.89 16.27 3.68
N TYR A 725 30.02 15.46 3.08
CA TYR A 725 30.19 14.99 1.70
C TYR A 725 29.71 16.00 0.64
N PHE A 726 28.79 16.91 1.01
CA PHE A 726 28.08 17.81 0.10
C PHE A 726 28.33 19.29 0.38
#